data_AF-A0A9R0YBF1-F1
#
_entry.id   AF-A0A9R0YBF1-F1
#
_cell.length_a   1.000
_cell.length_b   1.000
_cell.length_c   1.000
_cell.angle_alpha   90.00
_cell.angle_beta   90.00
_cell.angle_gamma   90.00
#
_symmetry.space_group_name_H-M   'P 1'
#
loop_
_entity.id
_entity.type
_entity.pdbx_description
1 polymer ?
#
loop_
_entity_poly.entity_id
_entity_poly.type
_entity_poly.pdbx_seq_one_letter_code
_entity_poly.pdbx_strand_id
1 'polypeptide(L)'
;MGFSDAVQWWDEWQLRILVLASLFTQYFLFFSSLVRRCALPASVRLFMWLAYLGGDALAIYGLATLFNRHKQLPAYASGLEILWTPVLLIHLGGQHTMTAYSIEDNELWTRHAITVVSQVAVAVYVFCKSWSGEKRLLQAAILLFVVGIIRSVRKPRALKNASISGMVASSSPSTRRGRQEKEEAAEEKDIPLKEFVQEASSCVLRSELASDQEKTQHLASISMATYVSRLLVDISTPYSGRIKILHLLMALDCRHTHFVSEFTLHWLFLMLYTNFKMIFWGLGLWLHRVLPFLTLASVILFSTSHKYHDYDATDVKLTYILLCCTLLLDFLFLLLADFNGYTGLIKVCQYSLLSFYARKKRPTTLMKLATVVCCKDYVNMHCYIEHEPSDSSEMIAELVLGYVRDGWTRYMHDAASYKRFNSHRGEWTLNNHSLGHTKQLGWSLKMAFDTSVLLWHIATDLCFHHQSTTPCGQERAAQSRVISNYMAYLLSIRPEMLMLGSRNGICSVACDDIELMMGGELEPDIRGLGQGILHKAQQPPSSHARNIGALVPNACRLAKELMELHNEQKMWEVVQGVWVEMLCYSAGRCRGYLHAKNMNEGPQLLSLVWIILSFMGMETSADRYQKPEPPETKEEEEIEGGDVGGEGRSIQQEINISV
;
A
#
# COMPACT_ATOMS: atom_id res chain seq x y z
N MET A 1 -28.32 -41.53 12.25
CA MET A 1 -27.77 -40.97 13.50
C MET A 1 -28.88 -40.27 14.23
N GLY A 2 -29.21 -40.69 15.44
CA GLY A 2 -30.09 -39.91 16.31
C GLY A 2 -29.38 -38.65 16.82
N PHE A 3 -30.13 -37.70 17.39
CA PHE A 3 -29.55 -36.48 17.97
C PHE A 3 -28.51 -36.80 19.06
N SER A 4 -28.74 -37.83 19.88
CA SER A 4 -27.79 -38.28 20.90
C SER A 4 -26.48 -38.80 20.31
N ASP A 5 -26.54 -39.58 19.23
CA ASP A 5 -25.34 -40.09 18.55
C ASP A 5 -24.52 -38.94 17.93
N ALA A 6 -25.21 -37.93 17.40
CA ALA A 6 -24.58 -36.75 16.83
C ALA A 6 -23.88 -35.89 17.89
N VAL A 7 -24.48 -35.73 19.08
CA VAL A 7 -23.86 -35.02 20.22
C VAL A 7 -22.63 -35.76 20.72
N GLN A 8 -22.72 -37.08 20.91
CA GLN A 8 -21.58 -37.87 21.35
C GLN A 8 -20.43 -37.86 20.32
N TRP A 9 -20.76 -37.99 19.03
CA TRP A 9 -19.79 -37.86 17.95
C TRP A 9 -19.11 -36.49 17.96
N TRP A 10 -19.89 -35.42 18.16
CA TRP A 10 -19.36 -34.07 18.25
C TRP A 10 -18.44 -33.90 19.45
N ASP A 11 -18.83 -34.39 20.64
CA ASP A 11 -18.00 -34.32 21.84
C ASP A 11 -16.66 -35.07 21.68
N GLU A 12 -16.63 -36.18 20.93
CA GLU A 12 -15.39 -36.91 20.62
C GLU A 12 -14.52 -36.20 19.58
N TRP A 13 -15.13 -35.66 18.51
CA TRP A 13 -14.39 -35.14 17.36
C TRP A 13 -14.09 -33.64 17.40
N GLN A 14 -14.80 -32.86 18.21
CA GLN A 14 -14.68 -31.40 18.24
C GLN A 14 -13.23 -30.95 18.39
N LEU A 15 -12.49 -31.48 19.38
CA LEU A 15 -11.11 -31.08 19.60
C LEU A 15 -10.20 -31.46 18.42
N ARG A 16 -10.36 -32.67 17.89
CA ARG A 16 -9.58 -33.18 16.75
C ARG A 16 -9.79 -32.29 15.51
N ILE A 17 -11.04 -31.92 15.23
CA ILE A 17 -11.41 -31.02 14.13
C ILE A 17 -10.79 -29.64 14.33
N LEU A 18 -10.86 -29.08 15.54
CA LEU A 18 -10.31 -27.74 15.83
C LEU A 18 -8.80 -27.67 15.63
N VAL A 19 -8.07 -28.68 16.11
CA VAL A 19 -6.61 -28.72 16.02
C VAL A 19 -6.16 -28.90 14.57
N LEU A 20 -6.83 -29.75 13.79
CA LEU A 20 -6.58 -29.91 12.35
C LEU A 20 -6.97 -28.65 11.56
N ALA A 21 -8.10 -28.03 11.87
CA ALA A 21 -8.51 -26.77 11.24
C ALA A 21 -7.49 -25.66 11.53
N SER A 22 -7.01 -25.56 12.77
CA SER A 22 -5.96 -24.62 13.15
C SER A 22 -4.68 -24.86 12.34
N LEU A 23 -4.22 -26.11 12.21
CA LEU A 23 -3.07 -26.48 11.37
C LEU A 23 -3.29 -26.10 9.90
N PHE A 24 -4.45 -26.42 9.34
CA PHE A 24 -4.80 -26.06 7.96
C PHE A 24 -4.75 -24.55 7.74
N THR A 25 -5.32 -23.77 8.67
CA THR A 25 -5.25 -22.30 8.63
C THR A 25 -3.80 -21.82 8.62
N GLN A 26 -2.92 -22.40 9.45
CA GLN A 26 -1.49 -22.04 9.45
C GLN A 26 -0.81 -22.26 8.08
N TYR A 27 -1.06 -23.40 7.44
CA TYR A 27 -0.55 -23.69 6.10
C TYR A 27 -1.12 -22.76 5.03
N PHE A 28 -2.44 -22.56 5.06
CA PHE A 28 -3.12 -21.68 4.14
C PHE A 28 -2.54 -20.26 4.24
N LEU A 29 -2.33 -19.74 5.46
CA LEU A 29 -1.71 -18.44 5.68
C LEU A 29 -0.25 -18.39 5.22
N PHE A 30 0.53 -19.45 5.42
CA PHE A 30 1.91 -19.53 4.93
C PHE A 30 1.96 -19.38 3.41
N PHE A 31 1.25 -20.21 2.65
CA PHE A 31 1.27 -20.10 1.19
C PHE A 31 0.63 -18.81 0.68
N SER A 32 -0.47 -18.38 1.30
CA SER A 32 -1.13 -17.12 0.95
C SER A 32 -0.19 -15.92 1.12
N SER A 33 0.68 -15.94 2.15
CA SER A 33 1.64 -14.86 2.38
C SER A 33 2.69 -14.73 1.27
N LEU A 34 3.07 -15.83 0.61
CA LEU A 34 4.04 -15.83 -0.50
C LEU A 34 3.48 -15.16 -1.75
N VAL A 35 2.16 -15.30 -1.98
CA VAL A 35 1.48 -14.76 -3.16
C VAL A 35 0.68 -13.49 -2.88
N ARG A 36 0.61 -13.04 -1.61
CA ARG A 36 -0.22 -11.90 -1.17
C ARG A 36 0.05 -10.61 -1.93
N ARG A 37 1.30 -10.41 -2.36
CA ARG A 37 1.73 -9.22 -3.11
C ARG A 37 1.36 -9.30 -4.59
N CYS A 38 0.96 -10.46 -5.10
CA CYS A 38 0.53 -10.63 -6.48
C CYS A 38 -0.87 -10.07 -6.70
N ALA A 39 -1.26 -9.91 -7.97
CA ALA A 39 -2.64 -9.62 -8.35
C ALA A 39 -3.53 -10.84 -8.08
N LEU A 40 -4.20 -10.83 -6.92
CA LEU A 40 -5.12 -11.90 -6.51
C LEU A 40 -6.58 -11.47 -6.69
N PRO A 41 -7.47 -12.39 -7.10
CA PRO A 41 -8.92 -12.15 -7.12
C PRO A 41 -9.45 -11.75 -5.74
N ALA A 42 -10.50 -10.92 -5.72
CA ALA A 42 -11.11 -10.44 -4.47
C ALA A 42 -11.60 -11.58 -3.54
N SER A 43 -12.08 -12.69 -4.11
CA SER A 43 -12.51 -13.87 -3.34
C SER A 43 -11.34 -14.51 -2.57
N VAL A 44 -10.18 -14.64 -3.21
CA VAL A 44 -8.97 -15.17 -2.56
C VAL A 44 -8.56 -14.25 -1.41
N ARG A 45 -8.59 -12.93 -1.61
CA ARG A 45 -8.29 -11.95 -0.54
C ARG A 45 -9.25 -12.07 0.63
N LEU A 46 -10.54 -12.29 0.38
CA LEU A 46 -11.54 -12.51 1.42
C LEU A 46 -11.20 -13.74 2.26
N PHE A 47 -10.86 -14.88 1.61
CA PHE A 47 -10.45 -16.08 2.34
C PHE A 47 -9.15 -15.89 3.13
N MET A 48 -8.17 -15.17 2.58
CA MET A 48 -6.95 -14.80 3.31
C MET A 48 -7.25 -13.96 4.56
N TRP A 49 -8.14 -12.97 4.43
CA TRP A 49 -8.57 -12.12 5.54
C TRP A 49 -9.32 -12.92 6.61
N LEU A 50 -10.26 -13.79 6.21
CA LEU A 50 -10.98 -14.67 7.13
C LEU A 50 -10.04 -15.64 7.86
N ALA A 51 -9.09 -16.24 7.15
CA ALA A 51 -8.11 -17.13 7.74
C ALA A 51 -7.19 -16.39 8.73
N TYR A 52 -6.81 -15.15 8.43
CA TYR A 52 -6.01 -14.32 9.34
C TYR A 52 -6.76 -14.03 10.64
N LEU A 53 -8.01 -13.59 10.55
CA LEU A 53 -8.86 -13.31 11.72
C LEU A 53 -9.20 -14.58 12.50
N GLY A 54 -9.50 -15.68 11.79
CA GLY A 54 -9.90 -16.95 12.37
C GLY A 54 -8.74 -17.72 13.00
N GLY A 55 -7.49 -17.47 12.61
CA GLY A 55 -6.32 -18.24 13.06
C GLY A 55 -6.13 -18.20 14.58
N ASP A 56 -6.08 -17.01 15.17
CA ASP A 56 -5.93 -16.84 16.63
C ASP A 56 -7.18 -17.37 17.36
N ALA A 57 -8.37 -17.11 16.83
CA ALA A 57 -9.63 -17.55 17.42
C ALA A 57 -9.74 -19.08 17.49
N LEU A 58 -9.36 -19.78 16.42
CA LEU A 58 -9.32 -21.24 16.36
C LEU A 58 -8.35 -21.82 17.39
N ALA A 59 -7.15 -21.24 17.53
CA ALA A 59 -6.16 -21.69 18.51
C ALA A 59 -6.66 -21.50 19.95
N ILE A 60 -7.22 -20.33 20.27
CA ILE A 60 -7.78 -20.02 21.59
C ILE A 60 -8.96 -20.94 21.91
N TYR A 61 -9.87 -21.15 20.97
CA TYR A 61 -11.03 -22.02 21.17
C TYR A 61 -10.62 -23.49 21.34
N GLY A 62 -9.58 -23.94 20.63
CA GLY A 62 -8.95 -25.25 20.85
C GLY A 62 -8.41 -25.40 22.28
N LEU A 63 -7.67 -24.40 22.76
CA LEU A 63 -7.15 -24.38 24.14
C LEU A 63 -8.26 -24.36 25.19
N ALA A 64 -9.33 -23.58 24.97
CA ALA A 64 -10.49 -23.53 25.85
C ALA A 64 -11.25 -24.87 25.88
N THR A 65 -11.37 -25.53 24.72
CA THR A 65 -11.98 -26.86 24.61
C THR A 65 -11.18 -27.90 25.40
N LEU A 66 -9.85 -27.89 25.28
CA LEU A 66 -8.95 -28.72 26.10
C LEU A 66 -9.13 -28.47 27.59
N PHE A 67 -9.14 -27.21 28.01
CA PHE A 67 -9.36 -26.83 29.41
C PHE A 67 -10.69 -27.38 29.95
N ASN A 68 -11.78 -27.24 29.19
CA ASN A 68 -13.10 -27.70 29.61
C ASN A 68 -13.19 -29.23 29.70
N ARG A 69 -12.65 -29.95 28.71
CA ARG A 69 -12.63 -31.42 28.69
C ARG A 69 -11.90 -31.99 29.91
N HIS A 70 -10.71 -31.48 30.21
CA HIS A 70 -9.93 -31.94 31.36
C HIS A 70 -10.49 -31.48 32.71
N LYS A 71 -11.33 -30.44 32.74
CA LYS A 71 -12.06 -30.05 33.96
C LYS A 71 -13.23 -31.00 34.25
N GLN A 72 -13.94 -31.46 33.23
CA GLN A 72 -15.18 -32.24 33.38
C GLN A 72 -14.94 -33.75 33.43
N LEU A 73 -13.97 -34.28 32.68
CA LEU A 73 -13.76 -35.74 32.49
C LEU A 73 -12.28 -36.17 32.69
N PRO A 74 -11.71 -36.00 33.90
CA PRO A 74 -10.30 -36.34 34.15
C PRO A 74 -9.96 -37.83 34.03
N ALA A 75 -10.95 -38.74 34.10
CA ALA A 75 -10.75 -40.19 34.01
C ALA A 75 -10.72 -40.75 32.58
N TYR A 76 -11.20 -40.01 31.58
CA TYR A 76 -11.30 -40.44 30.17
C TYR A 76 -10.46 -39.60 29.20
N ALA A 77 -9.97 -38.43 29.63
CA ALA A 77 -9.17 -37.57 28.77
C ALA A 77 -7.76 -38.14 28.61
N SER A 78 -7.45 -38.62 27.40
CA SER A 78 -6.15 -39.16 27.02
C SER A 78 -5.03 -38.14 27.31
N GLY A 79 -3.98 -38.56 28.03
CA GLY A 79 -2.81 -37.72 28.28
C GLY A 79 -2.12 -37.22 26.99
N LEU A 80 -2.44 -37.83 25.84
CA LEU A 80 -1.95 -37.44 24.54
C LEU A 80 -2.62 -36.17 23.98
N GLU A 81 -3.90 -35.93 24.27
CA GLU A 81 -4.60 -34.69 23.85
C GLU A 81 -3.90 -33.45 24.43
N ILE A 82 -3.33 -33.57 25.63
CA ILE A 82 -2.60 -32.51 26.33
C ILE A 82 -1.36 -32.06 25.56
N LEU A 83 -0.71 -32.94 24.77
CA LEU A 83 0.42 -32.59 23.91
C LEU A 83 0.04 -31.63 22.78
N TRP A 84 -1.25 -31.49 22.46
CA TRP A 84 -1.72 -30.51 21.49
C TRP A 84 -1.73 -29.08 22.06
N THR A 85 -1.70 -28.94 23.40
CA THR A 85 -1.66 -27.63 24.09
C THR A 85 -0.47 -26.76 23.62
N PRO A 86 0.79 -27.21 23.67
CA PRO A 86 1.90 -26.41 23.16
C PRO A 86 1.86 -26.21 21.63
N VAL A 87 1.26 -27.14 20.87
CA VAL A 87 1.08 -26.97 19.41
C VAL A 87 0.08 -25.85 19.09
N LEU A 88 -1.06 -25.80 19.79
CA LEU A 88 -2.02 -24.70 19.68
C LEU A 88 -1.40 -23.37 20.11
N LEU A 89 -0.50 -23.38 21.09
CA LEU A 89 0.28 -22.20 21.47
C LEU A 89 1.25 -21.77 20.36
N ILE A 90 1.88 -22.72 19.66
CA ILE A 90 2.68 -22.44 18.45
C ILE A 90 1.80 -21.77 17.37
N HIS A 91 0.59 -22.29 17.14
CA HIS A 91 -0.36 -21.73 16.17
C HIS A 91 -0.84 -20.32 16.56
N LEU A 92 -1.04 -20.05 17.85
CA LEU A 92 -1.38 -18.71 18.37
C LEU A 92 -0.26 -17.69 18.11
N GLY A 93 0.99 -18.13 18.05
CA GLY A 93 2.12 -17.31 17.62
C GLY A 93 2.04 -16.86 16.15
N GLY A 94 1.17 -17.48 15.35
CA GLY A 94 0.93 -17.15 13.95
C GLY A 94 2.09 -17.47 13.01
N GLN A 95 1.94 -17.06 11.74
CA GLN A 95 2.94 -17.25 10.70
C GLN A 95 3.98 -16.12 10.69
N HIS A 96 5.24 -16.48 10.43
CA HIS A 96 6.35 -15.52 10.43
C HIS A 96 6.27 -14.48 9.31
N THR A 97 5.78 -14.90 8.15
CA THR A 97 5.61 -14.09 6.93
C THR A 97 4.41 -13.14 6.98
N MET A 98 3.51 -13.29 7.94
CA MET A 98 2.29 -12.48 8.00
C MET A 98 1.89 -12.19 9.45
N THR A 99 2.50 -11.15 10.03
CA THR A 99 2.15 -10.66 11.38
C THR A 99 0.89 -9.84 11.37
N ALA A 100 0.76 -8.98 10.38
CA ALA A 100 -0.31 -8.01 10.23
C ALA A 100 -0.97 -8.20 8.86
N TYR A 101 -2.30 -8.15 8.81
CA TYR A 101 -3.02 -8.08 7.54
C TYR A 101 -3.20 -6.62 7.11
N SER A 102 -3.49 -5.74 8.06
CA SER A 102 -3.61 -4.30 7.89
C SER A 102 -2.60 -3.57 8.79
N ILE A 103 -2.25 -2.32 8.48
CA ILE A 103 -1.31 -1.60 9.36
C ILE A 103 -1.96 -1.28 10.71
N GLU A 104 -3.29 -1.18 10.74
CA GLU A 104 -4.11 -0.97 11.92
C GLU A 104 -3.96 -2.13 12.93
N ASP A 105 -3.67 -3.35 12.47
CA ASP A 105 -3.40 -4.50 13.34
C ASP A 105 -2.14 -4.27 14.20
N ASN A 106 -1.17 -3.49 13.72
CA ASN A 106 0.05 -3.16 14.47
C ASN A 106 -0.26 -2.35 15.73
N GLU A 107 -1.27 -1.49 15.69
CA GLU A 107 -1.68 -0.68 16.84
C GLU A 107 -2.38 -1.50 17.93
N LEU A 108 -2.87 -2.70 17.58
CA LEU A 108 -3.54 -3.62 18.52
C LEU A 108 -2.56 -4.53 19.29
N TRP A 109 -1.25 -4.26 19.22
CA TRP A 109 -0.20 -5.09 19.84
C TRP A 109 -0.41 -5.34 21.34
N THR A 110 -0.98 -4.38 22.08
CA THR A 110 -1.26 -4.51 23.52
C THR A 110 -2.30 -5.60 23.80
N ARG A 111 -3.35 -5.67 22.97
CA ARG A 111 -4.38 -6.72 23.04
C ARG A 111 -3.76 -8.09 22.81
N HIS A 112 -2.95 -8.22 21.76
CA HIS A 112 -2.23 -9.47 21.48
C HIS A 112 -1.28 -9.85 22.63
N ALA A 113 -0.59 -8.89 23.25
CA ALA A 113 0.29 -9.16 24.39
C ALA A 113 -0.48 -9.73 25.59
N ILE A 114 -1.63 -9.13 25.94
CA ILE A 114 -2.50 -9.62 27.02
C ILE A 114 -3.02 -11.03 26.70
N THR A 115 -3.51 -11.24 25.48
CA THR A 115 -3.97 -12.56 25.02
C THR A 115 -2.88 -13.61 25.14
N VAL A 116 -1.66 -13.31 24.69
CA VAL A 116 -0.52 -14.25 24.80
C VAL A 116 -0.24 -14.60 26.26
N VAL A 117 -0.18 -13.60 27.16
CA VAL A 117 0.05 -13.87 28.59
C VAL A 117 -1.05 -14.74 29.18
N SER A 118 -2.32 -14.45 28.90
CA SER A 118 -3.44 -15.24 29.43
C SER A 118 -3.44 -16.67 28.87
N GLN A 119 -3.22 -16.83 27.56
CA GLN A 119 -3.25 -18.15 26.92
C GLN A 119 -2.05 -19.01 27.29
N VAL A 120 -0.85 -18.42 27.45
CA VAL A 120 0.31 -19.14 28.00
C VAL A 120 0.02 -19.62 29.42
N ALA A 121 -0.58 -18.78 30.28
CA ALA A 121 -0.93 -19.16 31.64
C ALA A 121 -1.95 -20.31 31.68
N VAL A 122 -3.01 -20.22 30.86
CA VAL A 122 -4.01 -21.30 30.73
C VAL A 122 -3.37 -22.58 30.21
N ALA A 123 -2.56 -22.51 29.16
CA ALA A 123 -1.87 -23.65 28.57
C ALA A 123 -0.97 -24.37 29.58
N VAL A 124 -0.14 -23.61 30.33
CA VAL A 124 0.73 -24.17 31.37
C VAL A 124 -0.10 -24.76 32.51
N TYR A 125 -1.16 -24.09 32.95
CA TYR A 125 -2.02 -24.61 34.01
C TYR A 125 -2.70 -25.93 33.62
N VAL A 126 -3.32 -25.99 32.43
CA VAL A 126 -3.96 -27.22 31.91
C VAL A 126 -2.94 -28.34 31.83
N PHE A 127 -1.76 -28.05 31.28
CA PHE A 127 -0.70 -29.04 31.15
C PHE A 127 -0.25 -29.56 32.52
N CYS A 128 0.12 -28.68 33.45
CA CYS A 128 0.61 -29.08 34.77
C CYS A 128 -0.44 -29.85 35.58
N LYS A 129 -1.72 -29.50 35.46
CA LYS A 129 -2.79 -30.15 36.21
C LYS A 129 -3.17 -31.52 35.65
N SER A 130 -3.14 -31.66 34.33
CA SER A 130 -3.69 -32.84 33.65
C SER A 130 -2.63 -33.85 33.21
N TRP A 131 -1.34 -33.49 33.23
CA TRP A 131 -0.28 -34.37 32.75
C TRP A 131 -0.06 -35.60 33.64
N SER A 132 -0.15 -36.78 33.03
CA SER A 132 0.14 -38.08 33.66
C SER A 132 1.02 -38.99 32.79
N GLY A 133 1.60 -38.47 31.70
CA GLY A 133 2.33 -39.25 30.70
C GLY A 133 3.80 -39.55 31.01
N GLU A 134 4.42 -40.38 30.15
CA GLU A 134 5.82 -40.83 30.25
C GLU A 134 6.83 -39.66 30.22
N LYS A 135 8.01 -39.85 30.84
CA LYS A 135 9.11 -38.87 30.89
C LYS A 135 9.54 -38.37 29.49
N ARG A 136 9.59 -39.24 28.48
CA ARG A 136 9.97 -38.86 27.11
C ARG A 136 8.95 -37.92 26.47
N LEU A 137 7.66 -38.21 26.67
CA LEU A 137 6.58 -37.35 26.18
C LEU A 137 6.56 -36.01 26.91
N LEU A 138 6.88 -35.99 28.21
CA LEU A 138 7.04 -34.76 28.98
C LEU A 138 8.19 -33.90 28.43
N GLN A 139 9.34 -34.50 28.11
CA GLN A 139 10.45 -33.79 27.47
C GLN A 139 10.06 -33.21 26.12
N ALA A 140 9.37 -33.99 25.27
CA ALA A 140 8.86 -33.50 23.98
C ALA A 140 7.90 -32.31 24.18
N ALA A 141 7.01 -32.38 25.17
CA ALA A 141 6.08 -31.30 25.50
C ALA A 141 6.80 -30.03 25.95
N ILE A 142 7.80 -30.15 26.85
CA ILE A 142 8.59 -29.00 27.35
C ILE A 142 9.27 -28.28 26.19
N LEU A 143 9.89 -29.03 25.27
CA LEU A 143 10.52 -28.45 24.07
C LEU A 143 9.48 -27.70 23.21
N LEU A 144 8.30 -28.27 22.99
CA LEU A 144 7.22 -27.60 22.24
C LEU A 144 6.68 -26.36 22.98
N PHE A 145 6.60 -26.39 24.32
CA PHE A 145 6.23 -25.21 25.11
C PHE A 145 7.23 -24.08 24.96
N VAL A 146 8.54 -24.39 25.00
CA VAL A 146 9.58 -23.38 24.75
C VAL A 146 9.40 -22.75 23.37
N VAL A 147 9.17 -23.58 22.34
CA VAL A 147 8.91 -23.09 20.98
C VAL A 147 7.64 -22.22 20.93
N GLY A 148 6.54 -22.71 21.50
CA GLY A 148 5.24 -22.03 21.51
C GLY A 148 5.26 -20.70 22.24
N ILE A 149 5.89 -20.63 23.41
CA ILE A 149 6.03 -19.40 24.20
C ILE A 149 6.88 -18.38 23.43
N ILE A 150 8.03 -18.78 22.90
CA ILE A 150 8.91 -17.88 22.15
C ILE A 150 8.17 -17.31 20.93
N ARG A 151 7.47 -18.14 20.15
CA ARG A 151 6.70 -17.68 18.99
C ARG A 151 5.55 -16.76 19.38
N SER A 152 4.79 -17.13 20.40
CA SER A 152 3.67 -16.33 20.90
C SER A 152 4.11 -14.93 21.34
N VAL A 153 5.27 -14.80 21.99
CA VAL A 153 5.80 -13.50 22.42
C VAL A 153 6.36 -12.66 21.27
N ARG A 154 6.85 -13.29 20.18
CA ARG A 154 7.40 -12.54 19.03
C ARG A 154 6.34 -11.72 18.30
N LYS A 155 5.15 -12.27 18.07
CA LYS A 155 4.06 -11.61 17.36
C LYS A 155 3.74 -10.21 17.92
N PRO A 156 3.38 -10.03 19.21
CA PRO A 156 3.08 -8.71 19.77
C PRO A 156 4.29 -7.78 19.80
N ARG A 157 5.53 -8.29 19.93
CA ARG A 157 6.73 -7.47 19.85
C ARG A 157 6.96 -6.92 18.45
N ALA A 158 6.73 -7.72 17.41
CA ALA A 158 6.84 -7.26 16.04
C ALA A 158 5.75 -6.23 15.70
N LEU A 159 4.50 -6.49 16.09
CA LEU A 159 3.40 -5.52 15.95
C LEU A 159 3.74 -4.18 16.63
N LYS A 160 4.26 -4.22 17.87
CA LYS A 160 4.71 -3.02 18.58
C LYS A 160 5.80 -2.26 17.81
N ASN A 161 6.80 -2.97 17.28
CA ASN A 161 7.90 -2.35 16.53
C ASN A 161 7.44 -1.74 15.19
N ALA A 162 6.39 -2.29 14.59
CA ALA A 162 5.79 -1.84 13.34
C ALA A 162 4.65 -0.81 13.54
N SER A 163 4.20 -0.60 14.78
CA SER A 163 3.24 0.46 15.12
C SER A 163 3.84 1.85 14.87
N ILE A 164 3.01 2.85 14.64
CA ILE A 164 3.41 4.24 14.44
C ILE A 164 4.27 4.70 15.63
N SER A 165 3.80 4.44 16.85
CA SER A 165 4.54 4.79 18.07
C SER A 165 5.92 4.10 18.15
N GLY A 166 6.01 2.83 17.74
CA GLY A 166 7.26 2.09 17.68
C GLY A 166 8.23 2.61 16.61
N MET A 167 7.71 2.97 15.45
CA MET A 167 8.48 3.58 14.37
C MET A 167 9.02 4.95 14.76
N VAL A 168 8.18 5.84 15.30
CA VAL A 168 8.58 7.16 15.82
C VAL A 168 9.67 7.03 16.89
N ALA A 169 9.51 6.09 17.83
CA ALA A 169 10.51 5.82 18.85
C ALA A 169 11.85 5.35 18.25
N SER A 170 11.81 4.57 17.16
CA SER A 170 13.02 4.09 16.47
C SER A 170 13.70 5.16 15.62
N SER A 171 12.94 6.13 15.10
CA SER A 171 13.45 7.25 14.32
C SER A 171 14.11 8.36 15.16
N SER A 172 13.90 8.31 16.48
CA SER A 172 14.45 9.29 17.43
C SER A 172 15.98 9.14 17.55
N PRO A 173 16.75 10.25 17.52
CA PRO A 173 18.22 10.22 17.62
C PRO A 173 18.75 9.49 18.86
N SER A 174 18.02 9.58 19.98
CA SER A 174 18.35 8.93 21.26
C SER A 174 18.32 7.39 21.19
N THR A 175 17.58 6.81 20.24
CA THR A 175 17.36 5.37 20.12
C THR A 175 18.31 4.73 19.08
N ARG A 176 19.03 5.53 18.30
CA ARG A 176 20.02 5.06 17.32
C ARG A 176 21.16 4.35 18.04
N ARG A 177 21.33 3.05 17.74
CA ARG A 177 22.25 2.16 18.47
C ARG A 177 23.60 2.06 17.77
N GLY A 178 23.66 2.31 16.46
CA GLY A 178 24.89 2.28 15.66
C GLY A 178 25.74 3.54 15.84
N ARG A 179 27.07 3.37 15.86
CA ARG A 179 28.03 4.49 15.88
C ARG A 179 27.83 5.42 14.67
N GLN A 180 27.68 4.81 13.49
CA GLN A 180 27.46 5.52 12.23
C GLN A 180 26.10 6.25 12.20
N GLU A 181 25.03 5.63 12.71
CA GLU A 181 23.71 6.28 12.82
C GLU A 181 23.74 7.52 13.74
N LYS A 182 24.55 7.49 14.81
CA LYS A 182 24.74 8.62 15.72
C LYS A 182 25.54 9.75 15.10
N GLU A 183 26.60 9.43 14.35
CA GLU A 183 27.38 10.41 13.60
C GLU A 183 26.50 11.08 12.53
N GLU A 184 25.71 10.31 11.77
CA GLU A 184 24.74 10.86 10.81
C GLU A 184 23.63 11.70 11.47
N ALA A 185 23.18 11.34 12.67
CA ALA A 185 22.20 12.13 13.42
C ALA A 185 22.77 13.47 13.90
N ALA A 186 24.07 13.53 14.19
CA ALA A 186 24.74 14.74 14.65
C ALA A 186 25.03 15.73 13.50
N GLU A 187 25.10 15.24 12.26
CA GLU A 187 25.30 16.03 11.04
C GLU A 187 23.98 16.55 10.42
N GLU A 188 22.83 15.97 10.80
CA GLU A 188 21.51 16.45 10.37
C GLU A 188 21.20 17.82 11.00
N LYS A 189 21.15 18.87 10.17
CA LYS A 189 20.81 20.24 10.55
C LYS A 189 19.71 20.74 9.63
N ASP A 190 18.77 21.49 10.20
CA ASP A 190 17.78 22.19 9.38
C ASP A 190 18.41 23.51 8.92
N ILE A 191 18.62 23.62 7.61
CA ILE A 191 19.11 24.83 6.95
C ILE A 191 17.92 25.63 6.38
N PRO A 192 18.03 26.95 6.17
CA PRO A 192 16.98 27.72 5.53
C PRO A 192 16.59 27.14 4.16
N LEU A 193 15.29 27.19 3.81
CA LEU A 193 14.79 26.65 2.54
C LEU A 193 15.53 27.23 1.32
N LYS A 194 15.89 28.51 1.36
CA LYS A 194 16.66 29.15 0.29
C LYS A 194 18.04 28.50 0.07
N GLU A 195 18.76 28.21 1.16
CA GLU A 195 20.06 27.54 1.09
C GLU A 195 19.90 26.11 0.56
N PHE A 196 18.88 25.40 1.03
CA PHE A 196 18.54 24.07 0.52
C PHE A 196 18.31 24.06 -0.99
N VAL A 197 17.50 24.99 -1.53
CA VAL A 197 17.20 25.05 -2.97
C VAL A 197 18.46 25.29 -3.79
N GLN A 198 19.35 26.19 -3.32
CA GLN A 198 20.61 26.48 -4.00
C GLN A 198 21.55 25.26 -4.01
N GLU A 199 21.71 24.60 -2.87
CA GLU A 199 22.59 23.42 -2.77
C GLU A 199 22.04 22.23 -3.56
N ALA A 200 20.73 21.97 -3.47
CA ALA A 200 20.05 20.91 -4.22
C ALA A 200 20.13 21.13 -5.74
N SER A 201 19.88 22.36 -6.23
CA SER A 201 20.02 22.69 -7.65
C SER A 201 21.47 22.49 -8.11
N SER A 202 22.45 22.95 -7.31
CA SER A 202 23.88 22.75 -7.62
C SER A 202 24.27 21.27 -7.68
N CYS A 203 23.68 20.43 -6.82
CA CYS A 203 23.88 18.99 -6.79
C CYS A 203 23.38 18.33 -8.08
N VAL A 204 22.19 18.70 -8.56
CA VAL A 204 21.61 18.15 -9.79
C VAL A 204 22.37 18.63 -11.04
N LEU A 205 22.82 19.88 -11.06
CA LEU A 205 23.56 20.45 -12.20
C LEU A 205 24.97 19.86 -12.36
N ARG A 206 25.63 19.50 -11.25
CA ARG A 206 27.02 19.02 -11.22
C ARG A 206 27.15 17.51 -11.04
N SER A 207 26.03 16.78 -10.96
CA SER A 207 26.07 15.35 -10.68
C SER A 207 26.75 14.58 -11.81
N GLU A 208 27.69 13.71 -11.44
CA GLU A 208 28.26 12.70 -12.32
C GLU A 208 27.89 11.31 -11.80
N LEU A 209 27.75 10.35 -12.71
CA LEU A 209 27.47 8.96 -12.36
C LEU A 209 28.66 8.37 -11.59
N ALA A 210 28.37 7.64 -10.50
CA ALA A 210 29.41 6.95 -9.75
C ALA A 210 30.12 5.91 -10.63
N SER A 211 31.43 5.80 -10.47
CA SER A 211 32.24 4.76 -11.13
C SER A 211 31.88 3.34 -10.70
N ASP A 212 31.44 3.20 -9.44
CA ASP A 212 31.00 1.93 -8.84
C ASP A 212 29.53 2.05 -8.44
N GLN A 213 28.66 1.64 -9.36
CA GLN A 213 27.21 1.69 -9.18
C GLN A 213 26.72 0.72 -8.11
N GLU A 214 27.31 -0.49 -8.00
CA GLU A 214 26.88 -1.49 -7.02
C GLU A 214 27.14 -1.05 -5.58
N LYS A 215 28.33 -0.51 -5.31
CA LYS A 215 28.68 0.01 -3.98
C LYS A 215 27.81 1.20 -3.59
N THR A 216 27.57 2.10 -4.54
CA THR A 216 26.72 3.29 -4.34
C THR A 216 25.27 2.88 -4.09
N GLN A 217 24.76 1.89 -4.84
CA GLN A 217 23.43 1.31 -4.67
C GLN A 217 23.23 0.74 -3.27
N HIS A 218 24.21 0.00 -2.75
CA HIS A 218 24.15 -0.57 -1.40
C HIS A 218 24.10 0.51 -0.32
N LEU A 219 24.94 1.55 -0.44
CA LEU A 219 24.94 2.68 0.49
C LEU A 219 23.63 3.48 0.44
N ALA A 220 23.11 3.71 -0.77
CA ALA A 220 21.85 4.40 -1.01
C ALA A 220 20.69 3.64 -0.33
N SER A 221 20.61 2.32 -0.53
CA SER A 221 19.56 1.46 0.03
C SER A 221 19.46 1.56 1.56
N ILE A 222 20.59 1.58 2.26
CA ILE A 222 20.62 1.69 3.74
C ILE A 222 20.15 3.08 4.19
N SER A 223 20.70 4.13 3.58
CA SER A 223 20.38 5.52 3.94
C SER A 223 18.91 5.84 3.67
N MET A 224 18.41 5.40 2.51
CA MET A 224 17.06 5.61 2.04
C MET A 224 16.02 4.84 2.87
N ALA A 225 16.29 3.60 3.29
CA ALA A 225 15.40 2.85 4.18
C ALA A 225 15.14 3.59 5.51
N THR A 226 16.19 4.17 6.09
CA THR A 226 16.09 4.97 7.32
C THR A 226 15.32 6.27 7.09
N TYR A 227 15.60 6.93 5.96
CA TYR A 227 14.90 8.16 5.54
C TYR A 227 13.40 7.93 5.35
N VAL A 228 12.99 6.93 4.58
CA VAL A 228 11.56 6.69 4.29
C VAL A 228 10.80 6.21 5.52
N SER A 229 11.44 5.53 6.46
CA SER A 229 10.81 5.16 7.74
C SER A 229 10.28 6.38 8.50
N ARG A 230 10.95 7.54 8.41
CA ARG A 230 10.47 8.82 8.97
C ARG A 230 9.29 9.38 8.19
N LEU A 231 9.36 9.31 6.86
CA LEU A 231 8.29 9.79 5.99
C LEU A 231 6.97 9.04 6.20
N LEU A 232 7.01 7.73 6.48
CA LEU A 232 5.82 6.93 6.75
C LEU A 232 5.03 7.41 7.97
N VAL A 233 5.71 7.93 8.99
CA VAL A 233 5.09 8.47 10.21
C VAL A 233 4.92 9.98 10.15
N ASP A 234 4.95 10.54 8.94
CA ASP A 234 4.79 11.97 8.64
C ASP A 234 5.77 12.84 9.44
N ILE A 235 7.01 12.39 9.68
CA ILE A 235 8.07 13.22 10.29
C ILE A 235 8.83 13.95 9.18
N SER A 236 8.80 15.28 9.18
CA SER A 236 9.61 16.09 8.28
C SER A 236 11.10 15.86 8.55
N THR A 237 11.87 15.73 7.47
CA THR A 237 13.31 15.51 7.54
C THR A 237 14.07 16.84 7.44
N PRO A 238 15.17 17.01 8.20
CA PRO A 238 16.04 18.17 8.05
C PRO A 238 16.56 18.28 6.62
N TYR A 239 16.67 19.50 6.10
CA TYR A 239 17.06 19.72 4.71
C TYR A 239 18.46 19.18 4.37
N SER A 240 19.42 19.19 5.31
CA SER A 240 20.75 18.59 5.05
C SER A 240 20.70 17.08 4.81
N GLY A 241 19.82 16.36 5.53
CA GLY A 241 19.58 14.94 5.30
C GLY A 241 18.94 14.67 3.94
N ARG A 242 18.04 15.55 3.48
CA ARG A 242 17.43 15.48 2.15
C ARG A 242 18.44 15.66 1.02
N ILE A 243 19.37 16.60 1.17
CA ILE A 243 20.47 16.81 0.20
C ILE A 243 21.36 15.57 0.11
N LYS A 244 21.69 14.94 1.24
CA LYS A 244 22.47 13.69 1.24
C LYS A 244 21.79 12.57 0.43
N ILE A 245 20.48 12.41 0.58
CA ILE A 245 19.71 11.42 -0.18
C ILE A 245 19.67 11.79 -1.68
N LEU A 246 19.44 13.06 -2.00
CA LEU A 246 19.48 13.56 -3.38
C LEU A 246 20.83 13.30 -4.03
N HIS A 247 21.93 13.56 -3.32
CA HIS A 247 23.28 13.33 -3.82
C HIS A 247 23.54 11.85 -4.16
N LEU A 248 23.14 10.94 -3.26
CA LEU A 248 23.23 9.50 -3.50
C LEU A 248 22.39 9.06 -4.70
N LEU A 249 21.18 9.62 -4.86
CA LEU A 249 20.32 9.30 -5.99
C LEU A 249 20.90 9.81 -7.31
N MET A 250 21.44 11.04 -7.34
CA MET A 250 22.01 11.63 -8.55
C MET A 250 23.29 10.94 -9.03
N ALA A 251 23.97 10.20 -8.14
CA ALA A 251 25.13 9.37 -8.49
C ALA A 251 24.74 8.04 -9.16
N LEU A 252 23.46 7.65 -9.12
CA LEU A 252 22.94 6.41 -9.71
C LEU A 252 22.37 6.65 -11.11
N ASP A 253 22.48 5.65 -11.97
CA ASP A 253 21.74 5.65 -13.23
C ASP A 253 20.24 5.36 -13.01
N CYS A 254 19.44 5.47 -14.08
CA CYS A 254 17.99 5.28 -13.99
C CYS A 254 17.60 3.88 -13.50
N ARG A 255 18.27 2.85 -13.99
CA ARG A 255 17.98 1.45 -13.64
C ARG A 255 18.26 1.17 -12.17
N HIS A 256 19.41 1.63 -11.67
CA HIS A 256 19.77 1.50 -10.25
C HIS A 256 18.86 2.36 -9.37
N THR A 257 18.45 3.54 -9.83
CA THR A 257 17.48 4.40 -9.13
C THR A 257 16.12 3.73 -8.98
N HIS A 258 15.59 3.16 -10.07
CA HIS A 258 14.36 2.40 -10.06
C HIS A 258 14.47 1.21 -9.10
N PHE A 259 15.57 0.43 -9.20
CA PHE A 259 15.85 -0.70 -8.32
C PHE A 259 15.86 -0.33 -6.84
N VAL A 260 16.60 0.73 -6.45
CA VAL A 260 16.67 1.16 -5.04
C VAL A 260 15.31 1.64 -4.54
N SER A 261 14.51 2.27 -5.41
CA SER A 261 13.16 2.70 -5.06
C SER A 261 12.20 1.52 -4.86
N GLU A 262 12.21 0.52 -5.75
CA GLU A 262 11.45 -0.73 -5.59
C GLU A 262 11.88 -1.49 -4.33
N PHE A 263 13.19 -1.62 -4.13
CA PHE A 263 13.79 -2.31 -2.99
C PHE A 263 13.38 -1.63 -1.67
N THR A 264 13.37 -0.30 -1.64
CA THR A 264 12.93 0.45 -0.46
C THR A 264 11.46 0.17 -0.14
N LEU A 265 10.56 0.19 -1.14
CA LEU A 265 9.14 -0.17 -0.93
C LEU A 265 8.97 -1.61 -0.44
N HIS A 266 9.74 -2.54 -0.99
CA HIS A 266 9.74 -3.93 -0.53
C HIS A 266 10.18 -4.03 0.94
N TRP A 267 11.25 -3.33 1.30
CA TRP A 267 11.76 -3.31 2.66
C TRP A 267 10.73 -2.72 3.64
N LEU A 268 10.03 -1.64 3.26
CA LEU A 268 8.93 -1.08 4.05
C LEU A 268 7.80 -2.09 4.26
N PHE A 269 7.40 -2.82 3.22
CA PHE A 269 6.41 -3.88 3.35
C PHE A 269 6.84 -4.94 4.38
N LEU A 270 8.10 -5.41 4.30
CA LEU A 270 8.64 -6.38 5.24
C LEU A 270 8.61 -5.85 6.68
N MET A 271 8.96 -4.58 6.87
CA MET A 271 8.98 -3.91 8.16
C MET A 271 7.59 -3.74 8.78
N LEU A 272 6.56 -3.49 7.96
CA LEU A 272 5.21 -3.20 8.41
C LEU A 272 4.34 -4.45 8.62
N TYR A 273 4.50 -5.47 7.76
CA TYR A 273 3.56 -6.59 7.67
C TYR A 273 4.14 -7.96 8.09
N THR A 274 5.44 -8.02 8.41
CA THR A 274 6.12 -9.28 8.74
C THR A 274 6.97 -9.19 10.00
N ASN A 275 7.38 -10.34 10.53
CA ASN A 275 8.34 -10.41 11.63
C ASN A 275 9.80 -10.18 11.18
N PHE A 276 10.07 -9.75 9.93
CA PHE A 276 11.41 -9.72 9.34
C PHE A 276 12.44 -8.95 10.19
N LYS A 277 12.08 -7.74 10.67
CA LYS A 277 12.94 -6.92 11.56
C LYS A 277 13.39 -7.70 12.80
N MET A 278 12.49 -8.50 13.36
CA MET A 278 12.78 -9.30 14.56
C MET A 278 13.60 -10.55 14.22
N ILE A 279 13.45 -11.13 13.03
CA ILE A 279 14.13 -12.36 12.64
C ILE A 279 15.58 -12.08 12.22
N PHE A 280 15.83 -11.02 11.45
CA PHE A 280 17.16 -10.82 10.85
C PHE A 280 18.12 -9.97 11.68
N TRP A 281 17.69 -9.43 12.82
CA TRP A 281 18.55 -8.59 13.68
C TRP A 281 18.86 -9.27 15.03
N GLY A 282 20.16 -9.48 15.30
CA GLY A 282 20.70 -9.91 16.59
C GLY A 282 20.22 -11.29 17.07
N LEU A 283 19.72 -11.36 18.31
CA LEU A 283 19.25 -12.59 18.97
C LEU A 283 18.13 -13.29 18.21
N GLY A 284 17.35 -12.55 17.42
CA GLY A 284 16.26 -13.10 16.63
C GLY A 284 16.70 -14.11 15.59
N LEU A 285 17.83 -13.85 14.91
CA LEU A 285 18.36 -14.72 13.87
C LEU A 285 18.82 -16.05 14.46
N TRP A 286 19.49 -15.96 15.61
CA TRP A 286 19.93 -17.13 16.37
C TRP A 286 18.76 -17.98 16.81
N LEU A 287 17.76 -17.37 17.45
CA LEU A 287 16.57 -18.10 17.89
C LEU A 287 15.76 -18.65 16.70
N HIS A 288 15.72 -17.96 15.56
CA HIS A 288 15.01 -18.41 14.38
C HIS A 288 15.63 -19.69 13.80
N ARG A 289 16.96 -19.77 13.76
CA ARG A 289 17.67 -20.99 13.32
C ARG A 289 17.54 -22.16 14.29
N VAL A 290 17.44 -21.90 15.60
CA VAL A 290 17.40 -22.96 16.64
C VAL A 290 16.04 -23.62 16.81
N LEU A 291 14.94 -22.86 16.70
CA LEU A 291 13.59 -23.37 16.98
C LEU A 291 13.18 -24.60 16.16
N PRO A 292 13.47 -24.70 14.85
CA PRO A 292 13.16 -25.89 14.05
C PRO A 292 13.87 -27.16 14.54
N PHE A 293 15.06 -27.03 15.14
CA PHE A 293 15.77 -28.17 15.72
C PHE A 293 15.16 -28.61 17.06
N LEU A 294 14.54 -27.70 17.81
CA LEU A 294 13.78 -28.05 19.01
C LEU A 294 12.50 -28.80 18.64
N THR A 295 11.79 -28.37 17.59
CA THR A 295 10.62 -29.12 17.09
C THR A 295 11.02 -30.47 16.51
N LEU A 296 12.16 -30.57 15.82
CA LEU A 296 12.73 -31.85 15.37
C LEU A 296 13.01 -32.79 16.55
N ALA A 297 13.66 -32.29 17.59
CA ALA A 297 13.95 -33.06 18.79
C ALA A 297 12.66 -33.56 19.46
N SER A 298 11.60 -32.74 19.53
CA SER A 298 10.27 -33.18 20.00
C SER A 298 9.67 -34.30 19.15
N VAL A 299 9.80 -34.24 17.82
CA VAL A 299 9.32 -35.29 16.91
C VAL A 299 10.08 -36.60 17.15
N ILE A 300 11.40 -36.56 17.34
CA ILE A 300 12.23 -37.74 17.62
C ILE A 300 11.91 -38.34 18.99
N LEU A 301 11.75 -37.50 20.02
CA LEU A 301 11.35 -37.96 21.36
C LEU A 301 9.96 -38.56 21.35
N PHE A 302 9.05 -37.99 20.55
CA PHE A 302 7.76 -38.60 20.29
C PHE A 302 7.96 -39.95 19.60
N SER A 303 8.64 -40.03 18.46
CA SER A 303 8.72 -41.28 17.68
C SER A 303 9.33 -42.46 18.44
N THR A 304 10.21 -42.19 19.39
CA THR A 304 10.91 -43.20 20.20
C THR A 304 10.18 -43.61 21.49
N SER A 305 9.00 -43.07 21.79
CA SER A 305 8.26 -43.43 23.01
C SER A 305 7.22 -44.54 22.76
N HIS A 306 6.94 -45.35 23.78
CA HIS A 306 5.96 -46.43 23.68
C HIS A 306 4.54 -45.85 23.83
N LYS A 307 3.73 -45.88 22.75
CA LYS A 307 2.43 -45.18 22.71
C LYS A 307 1.25 -46.01 22.24
N TYR A 308 1.50 -47.03 21.43
CA TYR A 308 0.42 -47.80 20.79
C TYR A 308 -0.36 -48.70 21.75
N HIS A 309 0.14 -48.93 22.96
CA HIS A 309 -0.55 -49.72 23.98
C HIS A 309 -1.40 -48.88 24.94
N ASP A 310 -1.04 -47.61 25.17
CA ASP A 310 -1.61 -46.78 26.24
C ASP A 310 -2.58 -45.70 25.73
N TYR A 311 -2.62 -45.44 24.41
CA TYR A 311 -3.38 -44.33 23.82
C TYR A 311 -4.17 -44.74 22.58
N ASP A 312 -5.25 -44.00 22.30
CA ASP A 312 -6.07 -44.20 21.10
C ASP A 312 -5.25 -44.03 19.80
N ALA A 313 -5.44 -44.95 18.87
CA ALA A 313 -4.68 -45.00 17.62
C ALA A 313 -4.95 -43.77 16.74
N THR A 314 -6.15 -43.18 16.81
CA THR A 314 -6.47 -41.95 16.10
C THR A 314 -5.69 -40.77 16.66
N ASP A 315 -5.64 -40.61 17.99
CA ASP A 315 -4.89 -39.51 18.61
C ASP A 315 -3.38 -39.62 18.35
N VAL A 316 -2.83 -40.84 18.31
CA VAL A 316 -1.42 -41.06 17.94
C VAL A 316 -1.14 -40.60 16.51
N LYS A 317 -2.00 -40.97 15.55
CA LYS A 317 -1.88 -40.53 14.15
C LYS A 317 -1.98 -39.01 14.03
N LEU A 318 -2.97 -38.40 14.69
CA LEU A 318 -3.16 -36.94 14.69
C LEU A 318 -1.95 -36.20 15.28
N THR A 319 -1.40 -36.70 16.39
CA THR A 319 -0.21 -36.10 17.00
C THR A 319 1.00 -36.17 16.06
N TYR A 320 1.20 -37.28 15.34
CA TYR A 320 2.24 -37.36 14.31
C TYR A 320 2.02 -36.34 13.19
N ILE A 321 0.80 -36.23 12.66
CA ILE A 321 0.47 -35.23 11.63
C ILE A 321 0.81 -33.84 12.13
N LEU A 322 0.37 -33.48 13.34
CA LEU A 322 0.62 -32.15 13.93
C LEU A 322 2.10 -31.85 14.07
N LEU A 323 2.88 -32.77 14.64
CA LEU A 323 4.30 -32.55 14.88
C LEU A 323 5.10 -32.49 13.56
N CYS A 324 4.85 -33.41 12.63
CA CYS A 324 5.52 -33.43 11.33
C CYS A 324 5.17 -32.21 10.48
N CYS A 325 3.91 -31.78 10.48
CA CYS A 325 3.48 -30.58 9.76
C CYS A 325 4.01 -29.30 10.40
N THR A 326 4.06 -29.23 11.74
CA THR A 326 4.69 -28.09 12.44
C THR A 326 6.18 -27.99 12.10
N LEU A 327 6.89 -29.13 12.10
CA LEU A 327 8.29 -29.22 11.70
C LEU A 327 8.50 -28.79 10.24
N LEU A 328 7.64 -29.27 9.34
CA LEU A 328 7.72 -28.92 7.92
C LEU A 328 7.50 -27.41 7.71
N LEU A 329 6.52 -26.80 8.36
CA LEU A 329 6.32 -25.34 8.31
C LEU A 329 7.57 -24.56 8.77
N ASP A 330 8.21 -25.02 9.84
CA ASP A 330 9.43 -24.41 10.38
C ASP A 330 10.59 -24.42 9.39
N PHE A 331 10.79 -25.53 8.68
CA PHE A 331 11.82 -25.65 7.64
C PHE A 331 11.44 -24.95 6.33
N LEU A 332 10.17 -24.98 5.92
CA LEU A 332 9.71 -24.28 4.72
C LEU A 332 9.98 -22.78 4.81
N PHE A 333 9.79 -22.18 5.98
CA PHE A 333 10.12 -20.77 6.18
C PHE A 333 11.62 -20.51 6.00
N LEU A 334 12.51 -21.35 6.55
CA LEU A 334 13.96 -21.19 6.37
C LEU A 334 14.38 -21.28 4.89
N LEU A 335 13.75 -22.16 4.12
CA LEU A 335 14.07 -22.38 2.71
C LEU A 335 13.52 -21.27 1.80
N LEU A 336 12.31 -20.78 2.08
CA LEU A 336 11.59 -19.87 1.19
C LEU A 336 11.71 -18.40 1.59
N ALA A 337 12.29 -18.08 2.76
CA ALA A 337 12.49 -16.69 3.20
C ALA A 337 13.38 -15.88 2.24
N ASP A 338 14.38 -16.52 1.61
CA ASP A 338 15.27 -15.88 0.64
C ASP A 338 14.67 -15.79 -0.78
N PHE A 339 13.59 -16.52 -1.06
CA PHE A 339 12.95 -16.61 -2.40
C PHE A 339 11.88 -15.55 -2.68
N ASN A 340 11.69 -14.56 -1.80
CA ASN A 340 10.85 -13.41 -2.11
C ASN A 340 11.56 -12.48 -3.10
N GLY A 341 11.54 -12.87 -4.39
CA GLY A 341 12.01 -12.06 -5.50
C GLY A 341 11.49 -10.63 -5.39
N TYR A 342 12.41 -9.67 -5.48
CA TYR A 342 12.18 -8.26 -5.18
C TYR A 342 11.74 -7.45 -6.41
N THR A 343 11.99 -7.94 -7.62
CA THR A 343 11.77 -7.23 -8.89
C THR A 343 10.36 -7.42 -9.45
N GLY A 344 9.72 -6.33 -9.91
CA GLY A 344 8.51 -6.39 -10.74
C GLY A 344 7.18 -6.55 -9.99
N LEU A 345 7.10 -6.07 -8.75
CA LEU A 345 5.90 -6.19 -7.90
C LEU A 345 5.10 -4.88 -7.75
N ILE A 346 5.49 -3.82 -8.46
CA ILE A 346 4.77 -2.55 -8.44
C ILE A 346 3.52 -2.66 -9.30
N LYS A 347 2.37 -2.41 -8.66
CA LYS A 347 1.07 -2.49 -9.32
C LYS A 347 0.70 -1.15 -9.95
N VAL A 348 0.45 -1.19 -11.26
CA VAL A 348 -0.16 -0.09 -12.01
C VAL A 348 -1.62 -0.47 -12.34
N CYS A 349 -2.51 -0.23 -11.38
CA CYS A 349 -3.94 -0.56 -11.52
C CYS A 349 -4.61 0.30 -12.61
N GLN A 350 -5.41 -0.33 -13.45
CA GLN A 350 -6.10 0.34 -14.55
C GLN A 350 -7.60 0.49 -14.26
N TYR A 351 -8.11 1.71 -14.45
CA TYR A 351 -9.53 2.01 -14.43
C TYR A 351 -9.87 2.95 -15.59
N SER A 352 -10.81 2.54 -16.46
CA SER A 352 -11.39 3.40 -17.49
C SER A 352 -12.87 3.61 -17.20
N LEU A 353 -13.28 4.87 -17.14
CA LEU A 353 -14.67 5.28 -16.90
C LEU A 353 -15.61 4.77 -18.00
N LEU A 354 -15.19 4.86 -19.27
CA LEU A 354 -15.99 4.40 -20.42
C LEU A 354 -16.20 2.88 -20.38
N SER A 355 -15.15 2.13 -20.04
CA SER A 355 -15.24 0.68 -19.85
C SER A 355 -16.18 0.32 -18.69
N PHE A 356 -16.12 1.07 -17.58
CA PHE A 356 -17.02 0.87 -16.44
C PHE A 356 -18.49 1.14 -16.82
N TYR A 357 -18.76 2.24 -17.53
CA TYR A 357 -20.09 2.58 -18.04
C TYR A 357 -20.65 1.48 -18.98
N ALA A 358 -19.84 1.03 -19.95
CA ALA A 358 -20.24 -0.02 -20.89
C ALA A 358 -20.60 -1.33 -20.16
N ARG A 359 -19.83 -1.73 -19.13
CA ARG A 359 -20.12 -2.91 -18.29
C ARG A 359 -21.37 -2.75 -17.42
N LYS A 360 -21.64 -1.55 -16.90
CA LYS A 360 -22.88 -1.27 -16.13
C LYS A 360 -24.12 -1.57 -16.99
N LYS A 361 -24.06 -1.24 -18.28
CA LYS A 361 -25.12 -1.49 -19.28
C LYS A 361 -25.19 -2.94 -19.77
N ARG A 362 -24.05 -3.62 -19.93
CA ARG A 362 -23.96 -5.06 -20.31
C ARG A 362 -23.29 -5.88 -19.19
N PRO A 363 -24.03 -6.25 -18.12
CA PRO A 363 -23.46 -6.95 -16.99
C PRO A 363 -23.06 -8.39 -17.35
N THR A 364 -21.89 -8.80 -16.87
CA THR A 364 -21.38 -10.18 -17.00
C THR A 364 -22.17 -11.17 -16.13
N THR A 365 -21.98 -12.48 -16.34
CA THR A 365 -22.56 -13.53 -15.49
C THR A 365 -22.18 -13.38 -14.01
N LEU A 366 -20.91 -13.05 -13.73
CA LEU A 366 -20.43 -12.76 -12.38
C LEU A 366 -21.17 -11.57 -11.76
N MET A 367 -21.39 -10.49 -12.51
CA MET A 367 -22.15 -9.32 -12.02
C MET A 367 -23.63 -9.64 -11.76
N LYS A 368 -24.24 -10.48 -12.61
CA LYS A 368 -25.63 -10.95 -12.40
C LYS A 368 -25.73 -11.75 -11.09
N LEU A 369 -24.77 -12.63 -10.81
CA LEU A 369 -24.70 -13.36 -9.53
C LEU A 369 -24.47 -12.42 -8.35
N ALA A 370 -23.54 -11.46 -8.47
CA ALA A 370 -23.25 -10.48 -7.43
C ALA A 370 -24.44 -9.57 -7.11
N THR A 371 -25.38 -9.40 -8.04
CA THR A 371 -26.62 -8.66 -7.83
C THR A 371 -27.51 -9.35 -6.79
N VAL A 372 -27.51 -10.69 -6.75
CA VAL A 372 -28.27 -11.48 -5.75
C VAL A 372 -27.75 -11.24 -4.33
N VAL A 373 -26.44 -10.96 -4.19
CA VAL A 373 -25.76 -10.72 -2.90
C VAL A 373 -25.67 -9.22 -2.56
N CYS A 374 -26.32 -8.34 -3.35
CA CYS A 374 -26.23 -6.87 -3.20
C CYS A 374 -24.80 -6.30 -3.27
N CYS A 375 -23.88 -6.99 -3.96
CA CYS A 375 -22.48 -6.57 -4.12
C CYS A 375 -22.10 -6.24 -5.57
N LYS A 376 -23.08 -5.95 -6.45
CA LYS A 376 -22.85 -5.72 -7.89
C LYS A 376 -21.81 -4.63 -8.13
N ASP A 377 -21.96 -3.47 -7.48
CA ASP A 377 -21.08 -2.33 -7.69
C ASP A 377 -19.68 -2.60 -7.13
N TYR A 378 -19.61 -3.25 -5.96
CA TYR A 378 -18.34 -3.69 -5.38
C TYR A 378 -17.60 -4.69 -6.30
N VAL A 379 -18.30 -5.68 -6.85
CA VAL A 379 -17.70 -6.65 -7.78
C VAL A 379 -17.27 -5.99 -9.08
N ASN A 380 -18.07 -5.08 -9.64
CA ASN A 380 -17.70 -4.34 -10.85
C ASN A 380 -16.44 -3.47 -10.61
N MET A 381 -16.37 -2.88 -9.42
CA MET A 381 -15.33 -1.94 -9.02
C MET A 381 -14.01 -2.63 -8.64
N HIS A 382 -14.06 -3.83 -8.03
CA HIS A 382 -12.88 -4.51 -7.49
C HIS A 382 -12.45 -5.77 -8.24
N CYS A 383 -13.34 -6.45 -8.98
CA CYS A 383 -13.00 -7.70 -9.68
C CYS A 383 -12.56 -7.50 -11.14
N TYR A 384 -12.72 -6.30 -11.69
CA TYR A 384 -12.38 -5.95 -13.08
C TYR A 384 -11.27 -4.90 -13.18
N ILE A 385 -10.47 -4.75 -12.12
CA ILE A 385 -9.26 -3.93 -12.17
C ILE A 385 -8.19 -4.74 -12.91
N GLU A 386 -7.78 -4.23 -14.06
CA GLU A 386 -6.65 -4.77 -14.82
C GLU A 386 -5.34 -4.20 -14.25
N HIS A 387 -4.25 -4.90 -14.50
CA HIS A 387 -2.91 -4.48 -14.12
C HIS A 387 -2.05 -4.41 -15.38
N GLU A 388 -1.39 -3.27 -15.61
CA GLU A 388 -0.36 -3.18 -16.64
C GLU A 388 0.89 -3.98 -16.24
N PRO A 389 1.71 -4.44 -17.20
CA PRO A 389 2.99 -5.08 -16.94
C PRO A 389 3.93 -4.20 -16.09
N SER A 390 4.85 -4.85 -15.40
CA SER A 390 5.87 -4.20 -14.55
C SER A 390 6.62 -3.08 -15.26
N ASP A 391 6.89 -3.25 -16.55
CA ASP A 391 7.69 -2.33 -17.37
C ASP A 391 7.04 -0.94 -17.47
N SER A 392 5.71 -0.85 -17.31
CA SER A 392 5.01 0.44 -17.26
C SER A 392 5.42 1.29 -16.06
N SER A 393 5.80 0.66 -14.94
CA SER A 393 6.21 1.40 -13.74
C SER A 393 7.61 2.01 -13.87
N GLU A 394 8.53 1.30 -14.53
CA GLU A 394 9.89 1.79 -14.83
C GLU A 394 9.82 2.99 -15.79
N MET A 395 9.04 2.87 -16.85
CA MET A 395 8.78 3.95 -17.80
C MET A 395 8.16 5.20 -17.14
N ILE A 396 7.19 5.04 -16.24
CA ILE A 396 6.61 6.19 -15.53
C ILE A 396 7.61 6.79 -14.54
N ALA A 397 8.44 5.97 -13.89
CA ALA A 397 9.52 6.45 -13.04
C ALA A 397 10.52 7.30 -13.83
N GLU A 398 10.87 6.90 -15.05
CA GLU A 398 11.71 7.68 -15.97
C GLU A 398 11.10 9.05 -16.29
N LEU A 399 9.80 9.09 -16.62
CA LEU A 399 9.09 10.35 -16.89
C LEU A 399 9.10 11.28 -15.67
N VAL A 400 8.89 10.74 -14.47
CA VAL A 400 8.92 11.51 -13.22
C VAL A 400 10.33 12.02 -12.91
N LEU A 401 11.35 11.18 -13.05
CA LEU A 401 12.75 11.56 -12.86
C LEU A 401 13.14 12.69 -13.82
N GLY A 402 12.77 12.58 -15.10
CA GLY A 402 12.98 13.61 -16.12
C GLY A 402 12.28 14.91 -15.76
N TYR A 403 11.00 14.84 -15.39
CA TYR A 403 10.18 16.00 -14.97
C TYR A 403 10.83 16.77 -13.81
N VAL A 404 11.22 16.09 -12.73
CA VAL A 404 11.82 16.75 -11.57
C VAL A 404 13.22 17.28 -11.86
N ARG A 405 14.02 16.56 -12.66
CA ARG A 405 15.35 17.01 -13.10
C ARG A 405 15.24 18.29 -13.94
N ASP A 406 14.31 18.34 -14.88
CA ASP A 406 14.06 19.55 -15.66
C ASP A 406 13.57 20.70 -14.75
N GLY A 407 12.76 20.40 -13.73
CA GLY A 407 12.35 21.37 -12.71
C GLY A 407 13.53 21.99 -11.96
N TRP A 408 14.47 21.16 -11.48
CA TRP A 408 15.67 21.62 -10.77
C TRP A 408 16.61 22.46 -11.65
N THR A 409 16.70 22.12 -12.93
CA THR A 409 17.64 22.76 -13.86
C THR A 409 17.07 24.04 -14.48
N ARG A 410 15.75 24.11 -14.70
CA ARG A 410 15.12 25.21 -15.47
C ARG A 410 14.21 26.12 -14.65
N TYR A 411 13.61 25.64 -13.56
CA TYR A 411 12.52 26.35 -12.89
C TYR A 411 12.81 26.74 -11.42
N MET A 412 13.34 25.82 -10.62
CA MET A 412 13.50 26.00 -9.17
C MET A 412 14.81 26.70 -8.82
N HIS A 413 14.76 28.03 -8.69
CA HIS A 413 15.92 28.89 -8.39
C HIS A 413 15.89 29.50 -6.99
N ASP A 414 14.73 29.49 -6.34
CA ASP A 414 14.48 30.04 -5.01
C ASP A 414 13.36 29.27 -4.27
N ALA A 415 13.08 29.68 -3.03
CA ALA A 415 12.06 29.04 -2.18
C ALA A 415 10.65 29.11 -2.78
N ALA A 416 10.26 30.24 -3.38
CA ALA A 416 8.93 30.46 -3.93
C ALA A 416 8.68 29.61 -5.18
N SER A 417 9.63 29.61 -6.12
CA SER A 417 9.63 28.76 -7.31
C SER A 417 9.67 27.27 -6.96
N TYR A 418 10.45 26.86 -5.95
CA TYR A 418 10.42 25.48 -5.43
C TYR A 418 9.04 25.06 -4.91
N LYS A 419 8.38 25.89 -4.10
CA LYS A 419 7.03 25.61 -3.59
C LYS A 419 5.97 25.61 -4.68
N ARG A 420 6.07 26.53 -5.63
CA ARG A 420 5.19 26.63 -6.79
C ARG A 420 5.32 25.38 -7.67
N PHE A 421 6.55 24.94 -7.92
CA PHE A 421 6.83 23.69 -8.65
C PHE A 421 6.15 22.48 -8.00
N ASN A 422 6.32 22.31 -6.69
CA ASN A 422 5.70 21.23 -5.92
C ASN A 422 4.16 21.33 -5.82
N SER A 423 3.57 22.44 -6.30
CA SER A 423 2.14 22.68 -6.27
C SER A 423 1.49 22.68 -7.65
N HIS A 424 2.28 22.52 -8.71
CA HIS A 424 1.74 22.37 -10.05
C HIS A 424 1.02 21.03 -10.24
N ARG A 425 0.00 21.06 -11.08
CA ARG A 425 -0.87 19.94 -11.48
C ARG A 425 -1.10 19.93 -13.00
N GLY A 426 -0.20 20.56 -13.75
CA GLY A 426 -0.26 20.74 -15.20
C GLY A 426 0.13 22.15 -15.65
N GLU A 427 0.20 23.13 -14.73
CA GLU A 427 0.46 24.53 -15.07
C GLU A 427 1.84 24.72 -15.72
N TRP A 428 2.87 23.97 -15.31
CA TRP A 428 4.21 24.14 -15.88
C TRP A 428 4.27 23.64 -17.33
N THR A 429 3.68 22.47 -17.61
CA THR A 429 3.55 21.93 -18.97
C THR A 429 2.77 22.89 -19.86
N LEU A 430 1.61 23.38 -19.41
CA LEU A 430 0.83 24.32 -20.19
C LEU A 430 1.60 25.62 -20.45
N ASN A 431 2.33 26.15 -19.47
CA ASN A 431 3.14 27.35 -19.64
C ASN A 431 4.31 27.14 -20.62
N ASN A 432 5.03 26.01 -20.52
CA ASN A 432 6.15 25.68 -21.42
C ASN A 432 5.70 25.59 -22.89
N HIS A 433 4.46 25.16 -23.15
CA HIS A 433 3.89 25.10 -24.50
C HIS A 433 3.12 26.36 -24.92
N SER A 434 3.17 27.45 -24.12
CA SER A 434 2.44 28.71 -24.34
C SER A 434 0.90 28.56 -24.33
N LEU A 435 0.38 27.62 -23.55
CA LEU A 435 -1.05 27.30 -23.39
C LEU A 435 -1.64 27.76 -22.04
N GLY A 436 -0.83 28.39 -21.17
CA GLY A 436 -1.20 28.73 -19.79
C GLY A 436 -1.73 30.15 -19.54
N HIS A 437 -1.15 31.20 -20.14
CA HIS A 437 -1.53 32.61 -19.87
C HIS A 437 -2.60 33.19 -20.81
N THR A 438 -2.95 32.52 -21.91
CA THR A 438 -3.89 33.04 -22.93
C THR A 438 -4.93 32.00 -23.34
N LYS A 439 -5.95 31.83 -22.49
CA LYS A 439 -7.32 31.37 -22.82
C LYS A 439 -7.55 30.01 -23.53
N GLN A 440 -6.58 29.13 -23.73
CA GLN A 440 -6.88 27.79 -24.30
C GLN A 440 -7.17 26.75 -23.21
N LEU A 441 -6.17 26.25 -22.46
CA LEU A 441 -6.37 25.04 -21.64
C LEU A 441 -6.32 25.25 -20.11
N GLY A 442 -5.79 26.37 -19.62
CA GLY A 442 -5.57 26.60 -18.18
C GLY A 442 -6.83 26.57 -17.31
N TRP A 443 -8.02 26.82 -17.89
CA TRP A 443 -9.30 26.73 -17.19
C TRP A 443 -9.59 25.31 -16.67
N SER A 444 -9.07 24.27 -17.35
CA SER A 444 -9.26 22.87 -16.99
C SER A 444 -8.56 22.48 -15.68
N LEU A 445 -7.52 23.24 -15.31
CA LEU A 445 -6.77 23.02 -14.08
C LEU A 445 -7.39 23.78 -12.91
N LYS A 446 -8.00 24.95 -13.10
CA LYS A 446 -8.52 25.82 -12.01
C LYS A 446 -9.65 25.22 -11.14
N MET A 447 -10.11 24.01 -11.45
CA MET A 447 -11.18 23.32 -10.72
C MET A 447 -10.65 22.64 -9.45
N ALA A 448 -11.54 22.01 -8.67
CA ALA A 448 -11.12 21.06 -7.65
C ALA A 448 -10.30 19.92 -8.32
N PHE A 449 -9.21 19.49 -7.69
CA PHE A 449 -8.25 18.58 -8.35
C PHE A 449 -8.85 17.23 -8.72
N ASP A 450 -9.75 16.67 -7.90
CA ASP A 450 -10.51 15.46 -8.24
C ASP A 450 -11.40 15.63 -9.49
N THR A 451 -12.00 16.81 -9.68
CA THR A 451 -12.72 17.18 -10.91
C THR A 451 -11.77 17.32 -12.10
N SER A 452 -10.63 17.99 -11.93
CA SER A 452 -9.64 18.13 -13.02
C SER A 452 -9.11 16.77 -13.46
N VAL A 453 -8.81 15.86 -12.53
CA VAL A 453 -8.41 14.48 -12.85
C VAL A 453 -9.48 13.76 -13.68
N LEU A 454 -10.75 13.81 -13.28
CA LEU A 454 -11.81 13.15 -14.04
C LEU A 454 -12.04 13.79 -15.41
N LEU A 455 -11.99 15.12 -15.49
CA LEU A 455 -12.13 15.87 -16.73
C LEU A 455 -11.02 15.53 -17.73
N TRP A 456 -9.76 15.54 -17.28
CA TRP A 456 -8.62 15.14 -18.10
C TRP A 456 -8.66 13.64 -18.45
N HIS A 457 -9.16 12.77 -17.57
CA HIS A 457 -9.32 11.33 -17.85
C HIS A 457 -10.28 11.09 -19.01
N ILE A 458 -11.47 11.69 -18.95
CA ILE A 458 -12.46 11.60 -20.04
C ILE A 458 -11.87 12.19 -21.33
N ALA A 459 -11.28 13.39 -21.27
CA ALA A 459 -10.68 14.02 -22.44
C ALA A 459 -9.57 13.17 -23.07
N THR A 460 -8.72 12.55 -22.25
CA THR A 460 -7.65 11.64 -22.70
C THR A 460 -8.21 10.43 -23.43
N ASP A 461 -9.25 9.78 -22.89
CA ASP A 461 -9.90 8.62 -23.52
C ASP A 461 -10.59 9.02 -24.84
N LEU A 462 -11.22 10.21 -24.90
CA LEU A 462 -11.80 10.74 -26.15
C LEU A 462 -10.74 11.02 -27.22
N CYS A 463 -9.61 11.63 -26.84
CA CYS A 463 -8.46 11.84 -27.72
C CYS A 463 -7.87 10.52 -28.22
N PHE A 464 -7.72 9.54 -27.33
CA PHE A 464 -7.16 8.23 -27.65
C PHE A 464 -8.01 7.48 -28.70
N HIS A 465 -9.34 7.56 -28.59
CA HIS A 465 -10.26 6.87 -29.49
C HIS A 465 -10.60 7.63 -30.78
N HIS A 466 -10.06 8.84 -30.97
CA HIS A 466 -10.26 9.63 -32.18
C HIS A 466 -9.60 9.01 -33.41
N GLN A 467 -10.14 9.30 -34.60
CA GLN A 467 -9.68 8.71 -35.86
C GLN A 467 -8.31 9.25 -36.31
N SER A 468 -7.88 10.39 -35.78
CA SER A 468 -6.62 11.05 -36.14
C SER A 468 -5.39 10.51 -35.41
N THR A 469 -5.54 9.53 -34.51
CA THR A 469 -4.43 9.00 -33.72
C THR A 469 -3.57 8.07 -34.57
N THR A 470 -2.30 8.41 -34.79
CA THR A 470 -1.36 7.68 -35.65
C THR A 470 -0.46 6.72 -34.86
N PRO A 471 0.18 5.72 -35.50
CA PRO A 471 1.14 4.83 -34.83
C PRO A 471 2.32 5.54 -34.16
N CYS A 472 2.74 6.71 -34.64
CA CYS A 472 3.83 7.49 -34.04
C CYS A 472 3.39 8.20 -32.75
N GLY A 473 2.16 8.73 -32.71
CA GLY A 473 1.55 9.25 -31.47
C GLY A 473 1.15 8.15 -30.49
N GLN A 474 1.00 6.90 -30.96
CA GLN A 474 0.44 5.79 -30.20
C GLN A 474 1.25 5.40 -28.97
N GLU A 475 2.59 5.48 -29.01
CA GLU A 475 3.41 5.16 -27.85
C GLU A 475 3.12 6.14 -26.71
N ARG A 476 3.34 7.44 -26.91
CA ARG A 476 3.07 8.47 -25.91
C ARG A 476 1.59 8.51 -25.49
N ALA A 477 0.68 8.25 -26.42
CA ALA A 477 -0.74 8.10 -26.14
C ALA A 477 -1.03 6.94 -25.18
N ALA A 478 -0.42 5.78 -25.41
CA ALA A 478 -0.54 4.63 -24.53
C ALA A 478 0.02 4.93 -23.13
N GLN A 479 1.21 5.53 -23.04
CA GLN A 479 1.82 5.92 -21.77
C GLN A 479 0.93 6.90 -20.99
N SER A 480 0.43 7.93 -21.68
CA SER A 480 -0.49 8.91 -21.10
C SER A 480 -1.77 8.26 -20.59
N ARG A 481 -2.30 7.29 -21.35
CA ARG A 481 -3.51 6.55 -20.98
C ARG A 481 -3.28 5.65 -19.77
N VAL A 482 -2.11 5.03 -19.63
CA VAL A 482 -1.75 4.24 -18.44
C VAL A 482 -1.75 5.11 -17.19
N ILE A 483 -1.15 6.32 -17.24
CA ILE A 483 -1.16 7.25 -16.10
C ILE A 483 -2.58 7.75 -15.82
N SER A 484 -3.32 8.15 -16.86
CA SER A 484 -4.72 8.58 -16.76
C SER A 484 -5.62 7.54 -16.08
N ASN A 485 -5.54 6.28 -16.52
CA ASN A 485 -6.30 5.17 -15.95
C ASN A 485 -5.90 4.89 -14.50
N TYR A 486 -4.62 5.02 -14.17
CA TYR A 486 -4.14 4.88 -12.79
C TYR A 486 -4.66 6.01 -11.89
N MET A 487 -4.68 7.24 -12.37
CA MET A 487 -5.24 8.39 -11.63
C MET A 487 -6.76 8.26 -11.44
N ALA A 488 -7.47 7.77 -12.46
CA ALA A 488 -8.90 7.45 -12.35
C ALA A 488 -9.18 6.28 -11.40
N TYR A 489 -8.26 5.30 -11.34
CA TYR A 489 -8.29 4.24 -10.34
C TYR A 489 -8.16 4.81 -8.92
N LEU A 490 -7.20 5.71 -8.68
CA LEU A 490 -7.08 6.38 -7.39
C LEU A 490 -8.36 7.15 -7.06
N LEU A 491 -8.90 7.93 -8.00
CA LEU A 491 -10.13 8.68 -7.81
C LEU A 491 -11.34 7.81 -7.42
N SER A 492 -11.47 6.63 -8.05
CA SER A 492 -12.64 5.77 -7.87
C SER A 492 -12.51 4.80 -6.69
N ILE A 493 -11.31 4.26 -6.47
CA ILE A 493 -11.06 3.14 -5.57
C ILE A 493 -10.31 3.56 -4.32
N ARG A 494 -9.36 4.51 -4.45
CA ARG A 494 -8.50 4.98 -3.34
C ARG A 494 -8.47 6.52 -3.27
N PRO A 495 -9.62 7.20 -3.15
CA PRO A 495 -9.69 8.67 -3.23
C PRO A 495 -8.87 9.36 -2.15
N GLU A 496 -8.71 8.73 -0.99
CA GLU A 496 -7.83 9.20 0.10
C GLU A 496 -6.35 9.33 -0.33
N MET A 497 -5.89 8.47 -1.24
CA MET A 497 -4.52 8.55 -1.78
C MET A 497 -4.38 9.59 -2.89
N LEU A 498 -5.46 9.93 -3.59
CA LEU A 498 -5.42 10.95 -4.64
C LEU A 498 -5.10 12.32 -4.05
N MET A 499 -5.91 12.75 -3.08
CA MET A 499 -5.71 13.92 -2.25
C MET A 499 -6.68 13.88 -1.07
N LEU A 500 -6.33 14.57 0.02
CA LEU A 500 -7.25 14.79 1.13
C LEU A 500 -8.53 15.50 0.64
N GLY A 501 -9.70 14.94 0.96
CA GLY A 501 -11.00 15.52 0.62
C GLY A 501 -11.54 15.18 -0.78
N SER A 502 -10.88 14.28 -1.52
CA SER A 502 -11.41 13.78 -2.81
C SER A 502 -12.82 13.20 -2.64
N ARG A 503 -13.74 13.53 -3.55
CA ARG A 503 -15.14 13.09 -3.46
C ARG A 503 -15.32 11.65 -3.93
N ASN A 504 -15.86 10.81 -3.05
CA ASN A 504 -16.29 9.46 -3.39
C ASN A 504 -17.50 9.53 -4.35
N GLY A 505 -17.47 8.75 -5.43
CA GLY A 505 -18.61 8.60 -6.34
C GLY A 505 -18.71 9.61 -7.48
N ILE A 506 -17.74 10.53 -7.64
CA ILE A 506 -17.74 11.49 -8.76
C ILE A 506 -17.71 10.80 -10.14
N CYS A 507 -17.06 9.65 -10.25
CA CYS A 507 -17.10 8.81 -11.46
C CYS A 507 -18.50 8.26 -11.75
N SER A 508 -19.26 7.86 -10.72
CA SER A 508 -20.63 7.40 -10.89
C SER A 508 -21.53 8.51 -11.41
N VAL A 509 -21.37 9.73 -10.90
CA VAL A 509 -22.09 10.92 -11.39
C VAL A 509 -21.76 11.19 -12.86
N ALA A 510 -20.49 11.12 -13.25
CA ALA A 510 -20.10 11.28 -14.65
C ALA A 510 -20.66 10.16 -15.56
N CYS A 511 -20.77 8.92 -15.07
CA CYS A 511 -21.44 7.86 -15.81
C CYS A 511 -22.94 8.13 -16.02
N ASP A 512 -23.62 8.69 -15.01
CA ASP A 512 -25.03 9.07 -15.12
C ASP A 512 -25.20 10.27 -16.08
N ASP A 513 -24.26 11.22 -16.09
CA ASP A 513 -24.22 12.31 -17.09
C ASP A 513 -24.04 11.78 -18.52
N ILE A 514 -23.13 10.80 -18.72
CA ILE A 514 -22.96 10.12 -20.01
C ILE A 514 -24.25 9.37 -20.40
N GLU A 515 -24.92 8.73 -19.44
CA GLU A 515 -26.18 8.03 -19.68
C GLU A 515 -27.28 8.97 -20.20
N LEU A 516 -27.42 10.13 -19.55
CA LEU A 516 -28.35 11.19 -19.94
C LEU A 516 -27.99 11.78 -21.31
N MET A 517 -26.70 12.04 -21.57
CA MET A 517 -26.22 12.56 -22.84
C MET A 517 -26.48 11.57 -24.00
N MET A 518 -26.25 10.28 -23.76
CA MET A 518 -26.43 9.24 -24.77
C MET A 518 -27.89 8.80 -24.93
N GLY A 519 -28.81 9.22 -24.07
CA GLY A 519 -30.23 8.84 -24.17
C GLY A 519 -30.46 7.33 -24.04
N GLY A 520 -29.53 6.61 -23.39
CA GLY A 520 -29.58 5.15 -23.26
C GLY A 520 -29.16 4.35 -24.50
N GLU A 521 -28.78 4.99 -25.61
CA GLU A 521 -28.19 4.32 -26.77
C GLU A 521 -26.83 3.71 -26.41
N LEU A 522 -26.61 2.45 -26.80
CA LEU A 522 -25.40 1.72 -26.47
C LEU A 522 -24.65 1.32 -27.74
N GLU A 523 -23.54 2.01 -27.99
CA GLU A 523 -22.58 1.61 -29.01
C GLU A 523 -21.94 0.25 -28.68
N PRO A 524 -21.62 -0.58 -29.70
CA PRO A 524 -21.14 -1.93 -29.47
C PRO A 524 -19.71 -2.01 -28.91
N ASP A 525 -18.90 -0.97 -29.11
CA ASP A 525 -17.49 -0.87 -28.71
C ASP A 525 -17.18 0.49 -28.03
N ILE A 526 -16.16 0.53 -27.17
CA ILE A 526 -15.70 1.70 -26.42
C ILE A 526 -15.29 2.83 -27.37
N ARG A 527 -14.67 2.51 -28.51
CA ARG A 527 -14.33 3.50 -29.55
C ARG A 527 -15.59 4.18 -30.09
N GLY A 528 -16.63 3.41 -30.39
CA GLY A 528 -17.92 3.93 -30.86
C GLY A 528 -18.56 4.82 -29.81
N LEU A 529 -18.53 4.40 -28.53
CA LEU A 529 -19.03 5.20 -27.41
C LEU A 529 -18.32 6.56 -27.31
N GLY A 530 -16.99 6.59 -27.39
CA GLY A 530 -16.22 7.85 -27.35
C GLY A 530 -16.57 8.79 -28.50
N GLN A 531 -16.72 8.25 -29.72
CA GLN A 531 -17.13 9.03 -30.90
C GLN A 531 -18.57 9.55 -30.77
N GLY A 532 -19.49 8.73 -30.26
CA GLY A 532 -20.87 9.10 -29.99
C GLY A 532 -21.00 10.24 -28.98
N ILE A 533 -20.21 10.19 -27.90
CA ILE A 533 -20.14 11.28 -26.90
C ILE A 533 -19.67 12.59 -27.57
N LEU A 534 -18.59 12.54 -28.34
CA LEU A 534 -18.04 13.72 -29.02
C LEU A 534 -19.03 14.31 -30.04
N HIS A 535 -19.74 13.45 -30.78
CA HIS A 535 -20.76 13.87 -31.73
C HIS A 535 -21.98 14.50 -31.04
N LYS A 536 -22.50 13.91 -29.96
CA LYS A 536 -23.63 14.48 -29.21
C LYS A 536 -23.29 15.80 -28.54
N ALA A 537 -22.04 15.99 -28.10
CA ALA A 537 -21.58 17.26 -27.54
C ALA A 537 -21.58 18.42 -28.55
N GLN A 538 -21.58 18.13 -29.86
CA GLN A 538 -21.63 19.15 -30.93
C GLN A 538 -23.06 19.54 -31.33
N GLN A 539 -24.07 18.76 -30.91
CA GLN A 539 -25.46 19.03 -31.22
C GLN A 539 -26.05 20.10 -30.28
N PRO A 540 -27.08 20.85 -30.72
CA PRO A 540 -27.76 21.80 -29.84
C PRO A 540 -28.32 21.07 -28.61
N PRO A 541 -28.28 21.70 -27.42
CA PRO A 541 -28.69 21.07 -26.17
C PRO A 541 -30.12 20.55 -26.29
N SER A 542 -30.30 19.24 -26.12
CA SER A 542 -31.62 18.61 -26.08
C SER A 542 -32.41 19.09 -24.87
N SER A 543 -33.72 18.82 -24.81
CA SER A 543 -34.55 19.13 -23.63
C SER A 543 -34.01 18.51 -22.31
N HIS A 544 -33.22 17.43 -22.41
CA HIS A 544 -32.56 16.74 -21.30
C HIS A 544 -31.25 17.41 -20.86
N ALA A 545 -30.71 18.36 -21.65
CA ALA A 545 -29.44 19.03 -21.35
C ALA A 545 -29.46 19.86 -20.05
N ARG A 546 -30.64 20.27 -19.56
CA ARG A 546 -30.79 20.96 -18.27
C ARG A 546 -30.39 20.10 -17.06
N ASN A 547 -30.39 18.77 -17.21
CA ASN A 547 -30.09 17.84 -16.12
C ASN A 547 -28.66 17.25 -16.19
N ILE A 548 -27.90 17.54 -17.25
CA ILE A 548 -26.53 17.02 -17.43
C ILE A 548 -25.56 17.94 -16.69
N GLY A 549 -24.71 17.37 -15.84
CA GLY A 549 -23.64 18.11 -15.17
C GLY A 549 -22.65 18.74 -16.15
N ALA A 550 -22.01 19.84 -15.76
CA ALA A 550 -21.06 20.56 -16.62
C ALA A 550 -19.78 19.77 -16.94
N LEU A 551 -19.51 18.67 -16.23
CA LEU A 551 -18.25 17.93 -16.29
C LEU A 551 -18.01 17.27 -17.66
N VAL A 552 -18.94 16.43 -18.12
CA VAL A 552 -18.80 15.69 -19.39
C VAL A 552 -18.73 16.65 -20.59
N PRO A 553 -19.61 17.68 -20.71
CA PRO A 553 -19.47 18.70 -21.76
C PRO A 553 -18.13 19.44 -21.72
N ASN A 554 -17.62 19.78 -20.53
CA ASN A 554 -16.31 20.42 -20.39
C ASN A 554 -15.16 19.47 -20.80
N ALA A 555 -15.26 18.18 -20.50
CA ALA A 555 -14.28 17.20 -20.96
C ALA A 555 -14.28 17.05 -22.49
N CYS A 556 -15.46 17.07 -23.14
CA CYS A 556 -15.57 17.12 -24.60
C CYS A 556 -14.94 18.38 -25.18
N ARG A 557 -15.16 19.53 -24.53
CA ARG A 557 -14.53 20.80 -24.90
C ARG A 557 -13.00 20.73 -24.80
N LEU A 558 -12.48 20.22 -23.68
CA LEU A 558 -11.03 20.03 -23.49
C LEU A 558 -10.45 19.11 -24.57
N ALA A 559 -11.09 17.97 -24.85
CA ALA A 559 -10.65 17.04 -25.89
C ALA A 559 -10.56 17.73 -27.26
N LYS A 560 -11.55 18.56 -27.59
CA LYS A 560 -11.57 19.34 -28.83
C LYS A 560 -10.43 20.37 -28.89
N GLU A 561 -10.24 21.16 -27.83
CA GLU A 561 -9.16 22.15 -27.75
C GLU A 561 -7.77 21.49 -27.86
N LEU A 562 -7.61 20.25 -27.35
CA LEU A 562 -6.40 19.44 -27.51
C LEU A 562 -6.21 18.95 -28.96
N MET A 563 -7.27 18.46 -29.60
CA MET A 563 -7.23 18.01 -31.01
C MET A 563 -6.96 19.17 -31.99
N GLU A 564 -7.36 20.39 -31.63
CA GLU A 564 -7.12 21.63 -32.38
C GLU A 564 -5.66 22.11 -32.33
N LEU A 565 -4.75 21.43 -31.61
CA LEU A 565 -3.33 21.78 -31.59
C LEU A 565 -2.61 21.50 -32.95
N HIS A 566 -3.30 20.96 -33.96
CA HIS A 566 -2.85 20.64 -35.34
C HIS A 566 -1.58 19.77 -35.44
N ASN A 567 -1.02 19.33 -34.32
CA ASN A 567 0.13 18.45 -34.20
C ASN A 567 -0.16 17.40 -33.12
N GLU A 568 -0.33 16.15 -33.55
CA GLU A 568 -0.65 15.02 -32.67
C GLU A 568 0.47 14.76 -31.63
N GLN A 569 1.74 14.90 -32.04
CA GLN A 569 2.87 14.70 -31.15
C GLN A 569 2.88 15.74 -30.03
N LYS A 570 2.61 17.01 -30.36
CA LYS A 570 2.48 18.11 -29.39
C LYS A 570 1.29 17.89 -28.47
N MET A 571 0.16 17.43 -28.99
CA MET A 571 -1.03 17.10 -28.17
C MET A 571 -0.69 16.05 -27.11
N TRP A 572 -0.09 14.92 -27.50
CA TRP A 572 0.26 13.87 -26.56
C TRP A 572 1.41 14.26 -25.62
N GLU A 573 2.33 15.15 -26.03
CA GLU A 573 3.34 15.74 -25.15
C GLU A 573 2.70 16.58 -24.03
N VAL A 574 1.74 17.43 -24.37
CA VAL A 574 0.97 18.21 -23.39
C VAL A 574 0.19 17.29 -22.45
N VAL A 575 -0.52 16.30 -23.00
CA VAL A 575 -1.31 15.35 -22.20
C VAL A 575 -0.41 14.55 -21.25
N GLN A 576 0.73 14.04 -21.73
CA GLN A 576 1.70 13.33 -20.90
C GLN A 576 2.26 14.20 -19.78
N GLY A 577 2.70 15.43 -20.10
CA GLY A 577 3.25 16.36 -19.12
C GLY A 577 2.25 16.70 -18.02
N VAL A 578 1.00 17.00 -18.38
CA VAL A 578 -0.06 17.27 -17.39
C VAL A 578 -0.33 16.06 -16.50
N TRP A 579 -0.36 14.85 -17.06
CA TRP A 579 -0.54 13.64 -16.26
C TRP A 579 0.61 13.36 -15.30
N VAL A 580 1.86 13.57 -15.73
CA VAL A 580 3.05 13.44 -14.87
C VAL A 580 2.97 14.46 -13.73
N GLU A 581 2.57 15.70 -14.00
CA GLU A 581 2.37 16.73 -12.97
C GLU A 581 1.28 16.36 -11.97
N MET A 582 0.11 15.94 -12.44
CA MET A 582 -0.98 15.51 -11.55
C MET A 582 -0.59 14.29 -10.71
N LEU A 583 0.17 13.35 -11.27
CA LEU A 583 0.69 12.19 -10.55
C LEU A 583 1.68 12.62 -9.47
N CYS A 584 2.61 13.53 -9.78
CA CYS A 584 3.57 14.05 -8.82
C CYS A 584 2.89 14.85 -7.70
N TYR A 585 1.93 15.69 -8.07
CA TYR A 585 1.09 16.42 -7.13
C TYR A 585 0.39 15.48 -6.17
N SER A 586 -0.31 14.46 -6.67
CA SER A 586 -1.02 13.48 -5.86
C SER A 586 -0.08 12.74 -4.90
N ALA A 587 1.06 12.28 -5.41
CA ALA A 587 2.07 11.57 -4.61
C ALA A 587 2.67 12.45 -3.50
N GLY A 588 2.95 13.72 -3.79
CA GLY A 588 3.46 14.67 -2.78
C GLY A 588 2.44 15.08 -1.73
N ARG A 589 1.14 15.03 -2.04
CA ARG A 589 0.05 15.38 -1.10
C ARG A 589 -0.45 14.21 -0.27
N CYS A 590 -0.28 12.98 -0.74
CA CYS A 590 -0.64 11.79 0.00
C CYS A 590 0.20 11.64 1.28
N ARG A 591 -0.44 11.27 2.39
CA ARG A 591 0.25 11.08 3.68
C ARG A 591 1.06 9.78 3.68
N GLY A 592 2.18 9.77 4.40
CA GLY A 592 3.03 8.59 4.54
C GLY A 592 2.27 7.38 5.08
N TYR A 593 1.38 7.61 6.05
CA TYR A 593 0.50 6.59 6.60
C TYR A 593 -0.40 5.93 5.54
N LEU A 594 -0.93 6.69 4.57
CA LEU A 594 -1.80 6.17 3.52
C LEU A 594 -1.01 5.33 2.50
N HIS A 595 0.23 5.71 2.20
CA HIS A 595 1.13 4.84 1.44
C HIS A 595 1.36 3.53 2.19
N ALA A 596 1.64 3.59 3.50
CA ALA A 596 1.86 2.43 4.36
C ALA A 596 0.66 1.48 4.35
N LYS A 597 -0.54 2.00 4.67
CA LYS A 597 -1.80 1.26 4.75
C LYS A 597 -2.11 0.47 3.47
N ASN A 598 -1.84 1.08 2.32
CA ASN A 598 -2.16 0.52 1.02
C ASN A 598 -1.08 -0.42 0.44
N MET A 599 0.04 -0.65 1.16
CA MET A 599 1.04 -1.66 0.80
C MET A 599 0.63 -3.09 1.18
N ASN A 600 -0.47 -3.28 1.93
CA ASN A 600 -0.96 -4.58 2.37
C ASN A 600 -1.23 -5.56 1.21
N GLU A 601 -1.54 -5.04 0.02
CA GLU A 601 -1.77 -5.78 -1.22
C GLU A 601 -0.53 -5.76 -2.14
N GLY A 602 0.57 -5.15 -1.73
CA GLY A 602 1.77 -4.91 -2.53
C GLY A 602 2.01 -3.41 -2.82
N PRO A 603 3.24 -3.04 -3.21
CA PRO A 603 3.56 -1.67 -3.58
C PRO A 603 2.78 -1.21 -4.82
N GLN A 604 2.51 0.09 -4.90
CA GLN A 604 1.75 0.70 -5.98
C GLN A 604 2.54 1.85 -6.61
N LEU A 605 2.17 2.19 -7.84
CA LEU A 605 2.80 3.27 -8.59
C LEU A 605 2.87 4.60 -7.81
N LEU A 606 1.80 5.02 -7.14
CA LEU A 606 1.81 6.28 -6.38
C LEU A 606 2.85 6.26 -5.25
N SER A 607 3.06 5.13 -4.59
CA SER A 607 4.09 4.99 -3.55
C SER A 607 5.50 4.99 -4.12
N LEU A 608 5.70 4.49 -5.35
CA LEU A 608 6.95 4.61 -6.08
C LEU A 608 7.26 6.06 -6.39
N VAL A 609 6.30 6.77 -7.01
CA VAL A 609 6.43 8.20 -7.33
C VAL A 609 6.70 9.01 -6.06
N TRP A 610 5.97 8.74 -4.97
CA TRP A 610 6.17 9.40 -3.68
C TRP A 610 7.61 9.25 -3.15
N ILE A 611 8.18 8.05 -3.22
CA ILE A 611 9.56 7.82 -2.78
C ILE A 611 10.55 8.50 -3.72
N ILE A 612 10.36 8.41 -5.04
CA ILE A 612 11.22 9.07 -6.03
C ILE A 612 11.23 10.59 -5.79
N LEU A 613 10.06 11.22 -5.65
CA LEU A 613 9.95 12.64 -5.32
C LEU A 613 10.70 12.97 -4.03
N SER A 614 10.51 12.16 -2.99
CA SER A 614 11.15 12.36 -1.69
C SER A 614 12.67 12.23 -1.75
N PHE A 615 13.20 11.32 -2.59
CA PHE A 615 14.64 11.17 -2.82
C PHE A 615 15.21 12.27 -3.69
N MET A 616 14.44 12.79 -4.65
CA MET A 616 14.80 13.95 -5.46
C MET A 616 14.66 15.29 -4.73
N GLY A 617 14.40 15.26 -3.43
CA GLY A 617 14.34 16.43 -2.59
C GLY A 617 13.07 17.27 -2.75
N MET A 618 12.00 16.71 -3.29
CA MET A 618 10.71 17.39 -3.41
C MET A 618 10.02 17.55 -2.05
N GLU A 619 9.07 18.48 -1.99
CA GLU A 619 8.34 18.81 -0.76
C GLU A 619 7.34 17.69 -0.45
N THR A 620 7.40 17.19 0.79
CA THR A 620 6.52 16.12 1.25
C THR A 620 5.27 16.68 1.92
N SER A 621 4.23 15.85 2.05
CA SER A 621 3.01 16.21 2.79
C SER A 621 3.31 16.71 4.20
N ALA A 622 4.24 16.07 4.91
CA ALA A 622 4.65 16.47 6.27
C ALA A 622 5.32 17.86 6.32
N ASP A 623 6.18 18.19 5.35
CA ASP A 623 6.87 19.48 5.30
C ASP A 623 5.89 20.65 5.27
N ARG A 624 4.82 20.53 4.48
CA ARG A 624 3.83 21.60 4.31
C ARG A 624 3.13 22.01 5.61
N TYR A 625 2.97 21.07 6.53
CA TYR A 625 2.33 21.33 7.82
C TYR A 625 3.33 21.64 8.93
N GLN A 626 4.56 21.11 8.86
CA GLN A 626 5.55 21.20 9.93
C GLN A 626 6.60 22.30 9.71
N LYS A 627 6.76 22.79 8.48
CA LYS A 627 7.66 23.88 8.11
C LYS A 627 6.87 25.09 7.57
N PRO A 628 5.95 25.68 8.38
CA PRO A 628 5.18 26.85 7.96
C PRO A 628 6.09 28.08 7.79
N GLU A 629 5.77 28.93 6.83
CA GLU A 629 6.49 30.19 6.61
C GLU A 629 5.95 31.32 7.48
N PRO A 630 6.79 32.34 7.77
CA PRO A 630 6.28 33.65 8.16
C PRO A 630 5.44 34.22 7.00
N PRO A 631 4.34 34.95 7.29
CA PRO A 631 3.41 35.41 6.26
C PRO A 631 4.12 36.27 5.20
N GLU A 632 3.91 35.92 3.92
CA GLU A 632 4.29 36.74 2.78
C GLU A 632 3.55 38.09 2.86
N THR A 633 4.31 39.20 2.88
CA THR A 633 3.76 40.54 2.68
C THR A 633 3.11 40.60 1.30
N LYS A 634 1.84 41.01 1.27
CA LYS A 634 0.90 41.04 0.13
C LYS A 634 1.30 41.96 -1.05
N GLU A 635 2.55 42.01 -1.46
CA GLU A 635 3.00 42.98 -2.48
C GLU A 635 3.05 42.43 -3.92
N GLU A 636 2.80 41.13 -4.15
CA GLU A 636 2.91 40.55 -5.51
C GLU A 636 1.59 40.23 -6.23
N GLU A 637 0.42 40.48 -5.61
CA GLU A 637 -0.87 40.30 -6.31
C GLU A 637 -1.34 41.55 -7.10
N GLU A 638 -0.68 42.70 -7.01
CA GLU A 638 -1.13 43.94 -7.68
C GLU A 638 -0.50 44.22 -9.07
N ILE A 639 0.42 43.38 -9.59
CA ILE A 639 1.09 43.69 -10.87
C ILE A 639 0.35 43.14 -12.12
N GLU A 640 -0.73 42.36 -11.98
CA GLU A 640 -1.59 41.96 -13.12
C GLU A 640 -2.98 42.64 -13.15
N GLY A 641 -3.14 43.77 -12.46
CA GLY A 641 -4.38 44.55 -12.39
C GLY A 641 -4.25 45.99 -12.90
N GLY A 642 -3.74 46.19 -14.11
CA GLY A 642 -3.70 47.51 -14.73
C GLY A 642 -5.08 47.99 -15.18
N ASP A 643 -5.54 49.06 -14.54
CA ASP A 643 -6.54 50.06 -14.98
C ASP A 643 -8.02 49.84 -14.60
N VAL A 644 -8.42 50.39 -13.44
CA VAL A 644 -9.62 51.24 -13.31
C VAL A 644 -9.37 52.26 -12.18
N GLY A 645 -9.30 53.54 -12.53
CA GLY A 645 -9.23 54.64 -11.55
C GLY A 645 -10.52 54.85 -10.75
N GLY A 646 -10.38 55.37 -9.52
CA GLY A 646 -11.52 55.89 -8.75
C GLY A 646 -11.36 55.89 -7.23
N GLU A 647 -10.78 56.98 -6.71
CA GLU A 647 -10.98 57.62 -5.40
C GLU A 647 -11.56 56.82 -4.18
N GLY A 648 -10.67 56.55 -3.22
CA GLY A 648 -10.76 57.00 -1.81
C GLY A 648 -11.98 56.61 -0.93
N ARG A 649 -11.74 55.74 0.07
CA ARG A 649 -11.86 56.07 1.51
C ARG A 649 -11.53 54.86 2.40
N SER A 650 -10.62 55.08 3.34
CA SER A 650 -10.25 54.17 4.42
C SER A 650 -11.33 54.13 5.50
N ILE A 651 -11.77 52.92 5.89
CA ILE A 651 -12.36 52.68 7.21
C ILE A 651 -11.69 51.44 7.79
N GLN A 652 -10.82 51.71 8.75
CA GLN A 652 -10.19 50.74 9.64
C GLN A 652 -11.22 50.41 10.72
N GLN A 653 -11.63 49.15 10.85
CA GLN A 653 -12.43 48.71 11.99
C GLN A 653 -11.74 47.50 12.62
N GLU A 654 -11.06 47.78 13.73
CA GLU A 654 -10.51 46.82 14.68
C GLU A 654 -11.63 45.94 15.23
N ILE A 655 -11.46 44.61 15.17
CA ILE A 655 -12.22 43.68 15.99
C ILE A 655 -11.30 43.22 17.11
N ASN A 656 -11.52 43.83 18.27
CA ASN A 656 -10.94 43.47 19.55
C ASN A 656 -11.62 42.18 20.06
N ILE A 657 -10.85 41.11 20.28
CA ILE A 657 -11.32 39.93 21.02
C ILE A 657 -10.68 40.00 22.41
N SER A 658 -11.49 40.33 23.41
CA SER A 658 -11.11 40.23 24.82
C SER A 658 -11.40 38.82 25.36
N VAL A 659 -10.36 38.28 26.00
CA VAL A 659 -10.25 37.15 26.97
C VAL A 659 -11.54 36.49 27.43
#